data_AF-A0A960BTY6-F1
#
_entry.id   AF-A0A960BTY6-F1
#
_cell.length_a   1.000
_cell.length_b   1.000
_cell.length_c   1.000
_cell.angle_alpha   90.00
_cell.angle_beta   90.00
_cell.angle_gamma   90.00
#
_symmetry.space_group_name_H-M   'P 1'
#
loop_
_entity.id
_entity.type
_entity.pdbx_description
1 polymer ?
#
loop_
_entity_poly.entity_id
_entity_poly.type
_entity_poly.pdbx_seq_one_letter_code
_entity_poly.pdbx_strand_id
1 'polypeptide(L)'
;MSRAVRSRAKARRIQPYAWLGASAVTLGLGAAVVGGAAVAFADAGTADGASATASTSAPGSTSAPGSSAASTPASTGETAPESKRKKAATRASRGPIVDTATPSGAASKTRASVNPVGDDVADAASDSGRALGPAAAVAKRAAAATVAPAAEAPEAPVAPATLESSDNPPAPAARTLAGRGQRTPEAEPEALIDPVDVTPGPAAAVPGAAANPAPNMTSWLPDTPIVPGAHVQLALQEIAAAQGVIQEQTWGSGNFIAGLAAIVPQVFLAGAALSLTAWQATNPAAQQFLAAVAGIPIVAQVAQLNLVGTMLWPSFADLSLAGAELFLPVVGLFGAPEAVALGQPLIAAAREDGKVYAVVPLQIKVGTQPVATVSINNGSRAPLLVDTGASGIVVLPSVVPNINQLVNVGSGDSCFSGGLCYHYETYETSVDFGGGAVADSTTVNVVTDNDEYPDSVAAFEEYFSWGADGILGIGANTAGPGPAPIPNTDLPGELSDGVLIFQNFLPFGLGGLMVYGPNPLPTRVSLPGAPDAYVTVSVNGGALTDAGSIIDSGGVYGTLPLANAPAGSVAGQSLPAGTQIAVYDPAGTNLLYTFTTLSGLSGTPVIATGLMNTGNAPYQQNPIYMNYAGPDGIGSTDFSIW
;
A
#
# COMPACT_ATOMS: atom_id res chain seq x y z
N MET A 1 73.72 -17.71 21.36
CA MET A 1 73.89 -19.19 21.43
C MET A 1 72.61 -19.80 21.99
N SER A 2 72.11 -20.90 21.41
CA SER A 2 71.14 -21.90 21.95
C SER A 2 69.86 -21.43 22.70
N ARG A 3 68.70 -22.09 22.60
CA ARG A 3 68.20 -23.24 21.82
C ARG A 3 66.66 -23.13 21.78
N ALA A 4 66.01 -23.76 20.80
CA ALA A 4 64.54 -23.77 20.66
C ALA A 4 63.84 -24.77 21.61
N VAL A 5 62.54 -24.55 21.89
CA VAL A 5 61.48 -25.59 21.85
C VAL A 5 60.17 -24.94 21.34
N ARG A 6 59.37 -25.73 20.60
CA ARG A 6 58.07 -25.35 20.00
C ARG A 6 56.91 -25.82 20.88
N SER A 7 55.75 -25.16 20.78
CA SER A 7 54.46 -25.86 20.76
C SER A 7 53.54 -25.25 19.70
N ARG A 8 52.68 -26.07 19.07
CA ARG A 8 51.72 -25.67 18.03
C ARG A 8 50.31 -25.65 18.62
N ALA A 9 49.51 -24.65 18.28
CA ALA A 9 48.05 -24.77 18.22
C ALA A 9 47.56 -24.17 16.89
N LYS A 10 46.51 -24.76 16.30
CA LYS A 10 46.03 -24.47 14.94
C LYS A 10 45.36 -23.10 14.83
N ALA A 11 45.86 -22.25 13.93
CA ALA A 11 45.03 -21.20 13.32
C ALA A 11 44.11 -21.83 12.26
N ARG A 12 42.79 -21.59 12.34
CA ARG A 12 41.86 -21.88 11.24
C ARG A 12 41.82 -20.67 10.30
N ARG A 13 42.41 -20.79 9.11
CA ARG A 13 42.14 -19.85 8.01
C ARG A 13 40.77 -20.18 7.44
N ILE A 14 39.89 -19.19 7.35
CA ILE A 14 38.73 -19.22 6.46
C ILE A 14 39.25 -18.77 5.09
N GLN A 15 38.97 -19.55 4.03
CA GLN A 15 39.19 -19.11 2.65
C GLN A 15 37.83 -18.80 2.00
N PRO A 16 37.74 -17.73 1.18
CA PRO A 16 36.53 -17.42 0.44
C PRO A 16 36.41 -18.36 -0.77
N TYR A 17 35.25 -18.98 -0.94
CA TYR A 17 34.89 -19.63 -2.21
C TYR A 17 34.14 -18.64 -3.08
N ALA A 18 34.84 -18.05 -4.04
CA ALA A 18 34.21 -17.44 -5.20
C ALA A 18 33.84 -18.56 -6.19
N TRP A 19 32.56 -18.64 -6.56
CA TRP A 19 32.12 -19.29 -7.79
C TRP A 19 31.02 -18.46 -8.43
N LEU A 20 31.41 -17.71 -9.47
CA LEU A 20 30.49 -17.21 -10.48
C LEU A 20 30.15 -18.39 -11.39
N GLY A 21 28.85 -18.63 -11.60
CA GLY A 21 28.35 -19.73 -12.41
C GLY A 21 27.04 -19.34 -13.10
N ALA A 22 27.12 -18.41 -14.05
CA ALA A 22 25.98 -18.08 -14.90
C ALA A 22 25.60 -19.32 -15.73
N SER A 23 24.38 -19.82 -15.54
CA SER A 23 23.81 -20.94 -16.31
C SER A 23 22.31 -20.73 -16.39
N ALA A 24 21.77 -20.84 -17.60
CA ALA A 24 20.38 -20.47 -17.88
C ALA A 24 19.38 -21.38 -17.15
N VAL A 25 18.42 -20.76 -16.46
CA VAL A 25 17.13 -21.39 -16.17
C VAL A 25 16.14 -20.87 -17.21
N THR A 26 16.13 -21.53 -18.36
CA THR A 26 15.12 -21.31 -19.40
C THR A 26 13.73 -21.70 -18.91
N LEU A 27 12.77 -20.78 -19.09
CA LEU A 27 11.35 -21.03 -19.43
C LEU A 27 10.88 -22.49 -19.24
N GLY A 28 10.27 -22.79 -18.10
CA GLY A 28 9.85 -24.18 -17.80
C GLY A 28 8.90 -24.39 -16.63
N LEU A 29 8.29 -23.35 -16.03
CA LEU A 29 7.32 -23.50 -14.94
C LEU A 29 6.28 -22.37 -14.97
N GLY A 30 5.27 -22.51 -15.84
CA GLY A 30 4.21 -21.50 -16.00
C GLY A 30 2.87 -22.02 -16.54
N ALA A 31 2.66 -23.34 -16.63
CA ALA A 31 1.50 -23.93 -17.28
C ALA A 31 0.94 -25.19 -16.56
N ALA A 32 1.14 -25.32 -15.25
CA ALA A 32 0.80 -26.52 -14.49
C ALA A 32 0.16 -26.28 -13.11
N VAL A 33 -0.56 -25.16 -12.93
CA VAL A 33 -1.55 -25.00 -11.84
C VAL A 33 -2.85 -24.39 -12.40
N VAL A 34 -3.41 -25.03 -13.42
CA VAL A 34 -4.82 -24.85 -13.82
C VAL A 34 -5.46 -26.23 -13.82
N GLY A 35 -6.06 -26.57 -12.69
CA GLY A 35 -6.60 -27.89 -12.39
C GLY A 35 -7.73 -27.82 -11.35
N GLY A 36 -8.63 -26.85 -11.51
CA GLY A 36 -9.83 -26.76 -10.68
C GLY A 36 -10.70 -27.99 -10.87
N ALA A 37 -11.06 -28.65 -9.77
CA ALA A 37 -11.93 -29.82 -9.80
C ALA A 37 -13.35 -29.42 -10.24
N ALA A 38 -13.81 -29.94 -11.37
CA ALA A 38 -15.20 -29.80 -11.80
C ALA A 38 -16.10 -30.68 -10.92
N VAL A 39 -17.00 -30.07 -10.16
CA VAL A 39 -18.08 -30.79 -9.45
C VAL A 39 -19.15 -31.15 -10.49
N ALA A 40 -19.25 -32.43 -10.83
CA ALA A 40 -20.21 -32.91 -11.80
C ALA A 40 -21.63 -32.97 -11.22
N PHE A 41 -22.58 -32.26 -11.84
CA PHE A 41 -24.00 -32.58 -11.70
C PHE A 41 -24.32 -33.81 -12.55
N ALA A 42 -24.93 -34.83 -11.94
CA ALA A 42 -25.45 -35.98 -12.66
C ALA A 42 -26.85 -35.67 -13.20
N ASP A 43 -26.96 -35.52 -14.52
CA ASP A 43 -28.23 -35.53 -15.24
C ASP A 43 -28.61 -36.97 -15.63
N ALA A 44 -29.90 -37.28 -15.61
CA ALA A 44 -30.44 -38.60 -15.91
C ALA A 44 -31.35 -38.56 -17.15
N GLY A 45 -30.80 -38.98 -18.30
CA GLY A 45 -31.63 -39.44 -19.43
C GLY A 45 -32.42 -40.71 -19.06
N THR A 46 -33.33 -41.31 -19.86
CA THR A 46 -33.76 -41.15 -21.27
C THR A 46 -34.97 -42.09 -21.48
N ALA A 47 -35.86 -42.03 -22.49
CA ALA A 47 -36.04 -41.19 -23.68
C ALA A 47 -37.54 -41.25 -24.15
N ASP A 48 -37.85 -40.58 -25.27
CA ASP A 48 -38.81 -40.93 -26.35
C ASP A 48 -40.26 -41.39 -26.07
N GLY A 49 -41.20 -40.83 -26.86
CA GLY A 49 -42.51 -41.44 -27.14
C GLY A 49 -43.59 -40.46 -27.61
N ALA A 50 -43.93 -40.46 -28.89
CA ALA A 50 -44.98 -39.60 -29.46
C ALA A 50 -46.36 -40.26 -29.52
N SER A 51 -47.43 -39.46 -29.38
CA SER A 51 -48.70 -39.48 -30.17
C SER A 51 -49.99 -39.18 -29.36
N ALA A 52 -51.05 -38.83 -30.09
CA ALA A 52 -52.49 -38.84 -29.75
C ALA A 52 -53.11 -37.68 -28.93
N THR A 53 -53.61 -36.70 -29.71
CA THR A 53 -54.88 -35.95 -29.62
C THR A 53 -56.02 -36.39 -28.67
N ALA A 54 -56.80 -35.35 -28.27
CA ALA A 54 -58.26 -35.32 -27.98
C ALA A 54 -58.76 -35.87 -26.61
N SER A 55 -59.84 -35.36 -26.00
CA SER A 55 -60.61 -34.09 -26.14
C SER A 55 -61.68 -33.98 -25.03
N THR A 56 -62.23 -32.78 -24.77
CA THR A 56 -63.53 -32.50 -24.08
C THR A 56 -63.63 -32.88 -22.59
N SER A 57 -64.36 -32.18 -21.70
CA SER A 57 -65.52 -31.29 -21.89
C SER A 57 -65.52 -30.09 -20.90
N ALA A 58 -66.17 -28.99 -21.29
CA ALA A 58 -66.51 -27.80 -20.47
C ALA A 58 -67.91 -27.99 -19.81
N PRO A 59 -68.71 -26.96 -19.41
CA PRO A 59 -68.49 -25.50 -19.29
C PRO A 59 -69.08 -24.84 -18.01
N GLY A 60 -68.96 -23.50 -17.88
CA GLY A 60 -69.78 -22.74 -16.91
C GLY A 60 -69.26 -21.36 -16.47
N SER A 61 -69.26 -20.39 -17.39
CA SER A 61 -69.70 -18.97 -17.23
C SER A 61 -69.93 -18.40 -15.81
N THR A 62 -69.62 -17.13 -15.49
CA THR A 62 -69.68 -15.92 -16.35
C THR A 62 -68.97 -14.69 -15.74
N SER A 63 -68.62 -13.72 -16.60
CA SER A 63 -68.51 -12.27 -16.30
C SER A 63 -67.27 -11.69 -15.59
N ALA A 64 -66.26 -11.37 -16.41
CA ALA A 64 -65.44 -10.15 -16.29
C ALA A 64 -66.25 -8.91 -16.80
N PRO A 65 -65.70 -7.73 -17.21
CA PRO A 65 -64.33 -7.17 -17.18
C PRO A 65 -64.30 -5.75 -16.52
N GLY A 66 -63.28 -4.88 -16.63
CA GLY A 66 -62.00 -4.85 -17.35
C GLY A 66 -61.09 -3.74 -16.77
N SER A 67 -59.76 -3.79 -16.88
CA SER A 67 -58.94 -3.39 -18.05
C SER A 67 -59.03 -1.89 -18.41
N SER A 68 -57.96 -1.12 -18.68
CA SER A 68 -56.51 -1.35 -18.56
C SER A 68 -55.76 -0.08 -19.02
N ALA A 69 -54.43 -0.08 -18.86
CA ALA A 69 -53.44 0.65 -19.66
C ALA A 69 -53.15 2.14 -19.35
N ALA A 70 -51.90 2.51 -19.68
CA ALA A 70 -51.27 3.80 -19.43
C ALA A 70 -51.18 4.65 -20.70
N SER A 71 -50.98 5.98 -20.57
CA SER A 71 -49.98 6.77 -21.34
C SER A 71 -50.01 8.27 -21.01
N THR A 72 -48.85 8.92 -21.14
CA THR A 72 -48.53 10.37 -21.20
C THR A 72 -49.14 11.09 -22.44
N PRO A 73 -49.05 12.43 -22.69
CA PRO A 73 -48.23 13.50 -22.05
C PRO A 73 -48.89 14.93 -21.86
N ALA A 74 -48.07 15.91 -21.39
CA ALA A 74 -47.94 17.32 -21.84
C ALA A 74 -48.72 18.55 -21.25
N SER A 75 -47.91 19.47 -20.67
CA SER A 75 -47.89 20.95 -20.87
C SER A 75 -48.65 21.95 -19.96
N THR A 76 -48.15 23.21 -19.97
CA THR A 76 -48.54 24.43 -19.22
C THR A 76 -48.17 24.47 -17.72
N GLY A 77 -47.79 25.60 -17.09
CA GLY A 77 -47.46 26.94 -17.62
C GLY A 77 -47.26 27.99 -16.51
N GLU A 78 -46.29 28.89 -16.70
CA GLU A 78 -46.14 30.26 -16.12
C GLU A 78 -45.83 30.58 -14.63
N THR A 79 -44.97 31.61 -14.51
CA THR A 79 -44.78 32.63 -13.43
C THR A 79 -44.02 32.33 -12.13
N ALA A 80 -42.99 33.18 -11.89
CA ALA A 80 -42.29 33.40 -10.63
C ALA A 80 -42.96 34.51 -9.78
N PRO A 81 -42.45 34.81 -8.58
CA PRO A 81 -41.61 36.02 -8.52
C PRO A 81 -40.34 35.94 -7.64
N GLU A 82 -39.48 36.93 -7.84
CA GLU A 82 -38.12 37.10 -7.30
C GLU A 82 -38.07 37.96 -6.01
N SER A 83 -37.20 37.65 -5.03
CA SER A 83 -36.78 38.66 -4.03
C SER A 83 -35.34 38.49 -3.47
N LYS A 84 -34.42 39.16 -4.19
CA LYS A 84 -33.12 39.78 -3.82
C LYS A 84 -32.60 39.80 -2.36
N ARG A 85 -31.25 39.82 -2.29
CA ARG A 85 -30.29 40.23 -1.20
C ARG A 85 -29.84 39.11 -0.25
N LYS A 86 -28.56 38.98 0.14
CA LYS A 86 -27.34 39.80 -0.12
C LYS A 86 -26.09 38.91 0.06
N LYS A 87 -25.09 38.98 -0.84
CA LYS A 87 -23.71 38.58 -0.52
C LYS A 87 -23.02 39.69 0.28
N ALA A 88 -22.15 39.31 1.22
CA ALA A 88 -21.11 40.16 1.76
C ALA A 88 -19.79 39.37 1.74
N ALA A 89 -18.82 39.87 0.96
CA ALA A 89 -17.44 39.39 0.96
C ALA A 89 -16.55 40.62 1.10
N THR A 90 -15.59 40.57 2.01
CA THR A 90 -14.68 41.69 2.29
C THR A 90 -13.29 41.34 1.77
N ARG A 91 -12.95 41.84 0.58
CA ARG A 91 -11.57 41.85 0.07
C ARG A 91 -11.06 43.28 0.12
N ALA A 92 -9.98 43.53 0.86
CA ALA A 92 -9.24 44.78 0.75
C ALA A 92 -8.39 44.76 -0.53
N SER A 93 -8.35 45.89 -1.25
CA SER A 93 -7.70 46.02 -2.55
C SER A 93 -6.56 47.05 -2.52
N ARG A 94 -5.56 46.84 -3.39
CA ARG A 94 -4.76 47.93 -3.96
C ARG A 94 -4.66 47.74 -5.48
N GLY A 95 -4.58 48.87 -6.18
CA GLY A 95 -4.95 49.01 -7.59
C GLY A 95 -3.82 48.85 -8.62
N PRO A 96 -4.11 49.18 -9.90
CA PRO A 96 -3.39 48.64 -11.05
C PRO A 96 -2.37 49.59 -11.71
N ILE A 97 -1.57 49.04 -12.61
CA ILE A 97 -0.88 49.75 -13.71
C ILE A 97 -1.26 49.03 -15.03
N VAL A 98 -1.34 49.79 -16.13
CA VAL A 98 -1.92 49.39 -17.43
C VAL A 98 -0.92 49.59 -18.57
N ASP A 99 -1.07 48.76 -19.63
CA ASP A 99 -0.43 48.77 -20.98
C ASP A 99 1.06 48.33 -21.06
N THR A 100 1.58 47.74 -22.16
CA THR A 100 0.99 47.38 -23.50
C THR A 100 1.69 46.18 -24.19
N ALA A 101 1.09 45.72 -25.30
CA ALA A 101 1.71 45.12 -26.52
C ALA A 101 2.19 43.64 -26.58
N THR A 102 1.42 42.82 -27.30
CA THR A 102 1.86 41.73 -28.22
C THR A 102 2.03 42.28 -29.66
N PRO A 103 2.42 41.50 -30.70
CA PRO A 103 3.10 40.18 -30.75
C PRO A 103 4.31 40.14 -31.73
N SER A 104 4.95 38.95 -31.87
CA SER A 104 5.42 38.31 -33.14
C SER A 104 6.76 37.56 -32.99
N GLY A 105 6.95 36.48 -33.76
CA GLY A 105 8.30 35.98 -34.09
C GLY A 105 8.50 34.47 -34.07
N ALA A 106 8.07 33.76 -35.12
CA ALA A 106 8.52 32.38 -35.35
C ALA A 106 9.93 32.35 -35.97
N ALA A 107 10.77 31.38 -35.60
CA ALA A 107 11.95 30.98 -36.38
C ALA A 107 12.46 29.57 -36.03
N SER A 108 12.40 28.65 -36.99
CA SER A 108 13.17 27.40 -36.96
C SER A 108 14.67 27.68 -37.01
N LYS A 109 15.51 26.81 -36.42
CA LYS A 109 16.88 26.61 -36.91
C LYS A 109 17.28 25.13 -36.98
N THR A 110 17.73 24.77 -38.17
CA THR A 110 18.22 23.46 -38.57
C THR A 110 19.69 23.26 -38.20
N ARG A 111 20.03 22.01 -37.86
CA ARG A 111 21.24 21.25 -38.27
C ARG A 111 22.53 22.01 -38.58
N ALA A 112 23.60 21.64 -37.87
CA ALA A 112 24.98 21.77 -38.35
C ALA A 112 25.64 20.38 -38.41
N SER A 113 26.21 20.03 -39.55
CA SER A 113 27.02 18.81 -39.77
C SER A 113 28.47 19.20 -40.02
N VAL A 114 29.42 18.42 -39.50
CA VAL A 114 30.83 18.44 -39.92
C VAL A 114 31.24 17.03 -40.34
N ASN A 115 32.07 16.93 -41.38
CA ASN A 115 32.33 15.73 -42.18
C ASN A 115 33.81 15.24 -42.00
N PRO A 116 34.26 14.14 -42.66
CA PRO A 116 35.12 13.14 -42.00
C PRO A 116 36.59 13.08 -42.48
N VAL A 117 37.37 12.26 -41.75
CA VAL A 117 38.65 11.62 -42.11
C VAL A 117 38.69 10.29 -41.32
N GLY A 118 39.18 9.14 -41.76
CA GLY A 118 39.76 8.71 -43.05
C GLY A 118 40.04 7.19 -42.99
N ASP A 119 40.35 6.58 -44.13
CA ASP A 119 40.44 5.12 -44.38
C ASP A 119 41.34 4.29 -43.41
N ASP A 120 41.02 3.00 -43.24
CA ASP A 120 42.00 1.95 -43.58
C ASP A 120 41.39 0.55 -43.81
N VAL A 121 42.15 -0.32 -44.50
CA VAL A 121 41.67 -1.54 -45.19
C VAL A 121 42.18 -2.84 -44.54
N ALA A 122 41.34 -3.90 -44.48
CA ALA A 122 41.82 -5.29 -44.48
C ALA A 122 40.74 -6.32 -44.91
N ASP A 123 41.04 -7.09 -45.96
CA ASP A 123 40.28 -8.24 -46.46
C ASP A 123 40.32 -9.48 -45.53
N ALA A 124 39.26 -10.29 -45.56
CA ALA A 124 39.33 -11.75 -45.47
C ALA A 124 38.05 -12.45 -45.98
N ALA A 125 38.01 -12.78 -47.27
CA ALA A 125 37.25 -13.94 -47.78
C ALA A 125 37.99 -15.24 -47.38
N SER A 126 37.49 -16.48 -47.44
CA SER A 126 36.23 -17.12 -47.87
C SER A 126 35.97 -18.34 -46.92
N ASP A 127 35.10 -19.35 -47.10
CA ASP A 127 34.32 -19.88 -48.24
C ASP A 127 33.12 -20.74 -47.75
N SER A 128 32.36 -21.31 -48.68
CA SER A 128 31.57 -22.56 -48.66
C SER A 128 31.13 -23.22 -47.32
N GLY A 129 29.89 -23.70 -47.15
CA GLY A 129 28.80 -23.90 -48.10
C GLY A 129 28.43 -25.37 -48.28
N ARG A 130 27.35 -25.84 -47.63
CA ARG A 130 26.59 -27.04 -48.05
C ARG A 130 25.18 -27.07 -47.46
N ALA A 131 24.19 -27.14 -48.35
CA ALA A 131 22.80 -27.41 -47.99
C ALA A 131 22.52 -28.93 -47.91
N LEU A 132 21.44 -29.32 -47.22
CA LEU A 132 20.48 -30.40 -47.53
C LEU A 132 19.52 -30.60 -46.33
N GLY A 133 18.21 -30.55 -46.56
CA GLY A 133 17.18 -31.13 -45.65
C GLY A 133 16.54 -32.37 -46.30
N PRO A 134 15.28 -32.77 -46.00
CA PRO A 134 14.41 -32.47 -44.86
C PRO A 134 13.72 -33.76 -44.30
N ALA A 135 12.51 -33.62 -43.69
CA ALA A 135 11.56 -34.66 -43.20
C ALA A 135 11.91 -35.31 -41.83
N ALA A 136 11.01 -35.51 -40.85
CA ALA A 136 9.56 -35.82 -40.77
C ALA A 136 9.22 -37.33 -40.74
N ALA A 137 8.18 -37.69 -39.96
CA ALA A 137 7.92 -39.01 -39.34
C ALA A 137 8.89 -39.33 -38.17
N VAL A 138 8.48 -39.97 -37.06
CA VAL A 138 7.48 -41.05 -36.90
C VAL A 138 6.58 -40.84 -35.68
N ALA A 139 5.29 -41.18 -35.82
CA ALA A 139 4.38 -41.48 -34.72
C ALA A 139 3.84 -42.93 -34.84
N LYS A 140 3.37 -43.48 -33.71
CA LYS A 140 2.73 -44.82 -33.50
C LYS A 140 3.63 -46.06 -33.27
N ARG A 141 3.70 -46.47 -32.00
CA ARG A 141 3.29 -47.80 -31.45
C ARG A 141 2.99 -47.58 -29.97
N ALA A 142 1.75 -47.74 -29.48
CA ALA A 142 1.12 -49.03 -29.13
C ALA A 142 1.99 -49.81 -28.10
N ALA A 143 1.77 -49.66 -26.79
CA ALA A 143 0.65 -50.16 -25.96
C ALA A 143 0.88 -51.59 -25.43
N ALA A 144 0.91 -51.74 -24.09
CA ALA A 144 0.45 -52.87 -23.27
C ALA A 144 1.22 -52.98 -21.93
N ALA A 145 0.53 -52.78 -20.80
CA ALA A 145 0.77 -53.47 -19.51
C ALA A 145 -0.26 -53.02 -18.45
N THR A 146 -1.40 -53.70 -18.39
CA THR A 146 -2.38 -53.57 -17.28
C THR A 146 -2.19 -54.73 -16.30
N VAL A 147 -2.09 -54.44 -15.01
CA VAL A 147 -2.41 -55.39 -13.93
C VAL A 147 -3.21 -54.63 -12.86
N ALA A 148 -4.29 -55.25 -12.38
CA ALA A 148 -5.28 -54.69 -11.46
C ALA A 148 -5.03 -55.17 -10.00
N PRO A 149 -5.79 -54.69 -8.99
CA PRO A 149 -5.33 -54.65 -7.60
C PRO A 149 -5.73 -55.87 -6.76
N ALA A 150 -5.12 -55.97 -5.58
CA ALA A 150 -5.58 -56.81 -4.46
C ALA A 150 -6.08 -55.92 -3.31
N ALA A 151 -7.11 -56.37 -2.60
CA ALA A 151 -7.77 -55.64 -1.52
C ALA A 151 -7.64 -56.38 -0.19
N GLU A 152 -7.50 -55.65 0.91
CA GLU A 152 -7.89 -56.11 2.24
C GLU A 152 -8.20 -54.92 3.17
N ALA A 153 -9.03 -55.15 4.17
CA ALA A 153 -9.56 -54.18 5.15
C ALA A 153 -10.02 -54.96 6.40
N PRO A 154 -10.52 -54.31 7.47
CA PRO A 154 -10.00 -53.16 8.21
C PRO A 154 -9.80 -53.50 9.71
N GLU A 155 -9.12 -52.65 10.48
CA GLU A 155 -9.27 -52.61 11.94
C GLU A 155 -9.55 -51.19 12.45
N ALA A 156 -10.30 -51.11 13.55
CA ALA A 156 -10.83 -49.87 14.14
C ALA A 156 -10.57 -49.85 15.68
N PRO A 157 -11.11 -48.91 16.47
CA PRO A 157 -10.28 -47.92 17.16
C PRO A 157 -10.13 -48.15 18.67
N VAL A 158 -9.17 -47.47 19.30
CA VAL A 158 -9.04 -47.43 20.78
C VAL A 158 -8.84 -46.00 21.29
N ALA A 159 -9.75 -45.58 22.17
CA ALA A 159 -9.66 -44.45 23.10
C ALA A 159 -10.75 -44.66 24.19
N PRO A 160 -10.75 -43.94 25.33
CA PRO A 160 -9.69 -43.17 25.98
C PRO A 160 -9.38 -43.71 27.41
N ALA A 161 -8.51 -43.03 28.16
CA ALA A 161 -8.39 -43.21 29.61
C ALA A 161 -8.34 -41.85 30.34
N THR A 162 -9.30 -41.62 31.21
CA THR A 162 -9.38 -40.49 32.16
C THR A 162 -8.88 -40.92 33.53
N LEU A 163 -8.15 -40.03 34.23
CA LEU A 163 -8.07 -40.02 35.70
C LEU A 163 -7.89 -38.59 36.21
N GLU A 164 -8.53 -38.29 37.34
CA GLU A 164 -8.62 -36.97 37.96
C GLU A 164 -7.58 -36.77 39.09
N SER A 165 -7.36 -35.50 39.46
CA SER A 165 -7.21 -35.00 40.84
C SER A 165 -6.19 -35.67 41.79
N SER A 166 -5.16 -34.92 42.21
CA SER A 166 -5.10 -34.31 43.57
C SER A 166 -3.73 -33.71 43.95
N ASP A 167 -3.77 -32.81 44.93
CA ASP A 167 -2.73 -32.38 45.89
C ASP A 167 -1.49 -31.57 45.46
N ASN A 168 -1.52 -30.31 45.92
CA ASN A 168 -0.42 -29.35 46.07
C ASN A 168 -0.09 -29.25 47.57
N PRO A 169 1.18 -29.25 48.02
CA PRO A 169 1.68 -28.08 48.79
C PRO A 169 3.23 -27.90 48.71
N PRO A 170 3.88 -27.03 49.52
CA PRO A 170 3.98 -25.58 49.29
C PRO A 170 5.44 -25.07 49.22
N ALA A 171 5.62 -23.77 48.94
CA ALA A 171 6.93 -23.12 48.86
C ALA A 171 7.66 -22.96 50.23
N PRO A 172 9.01 -22.97 50.27
CA PRO A 172 9.79 -22.55 51.43
C PRO A 172 10.19 -21.07 51.37
N ALA A 173 10.01 -20.35 52.49
CA ALA A 173 10.43 -18.96 52.66
C ALA A 173 11.91 -18.82 53.07
N ALA A 174 12.40 -17.58 53.03
CA ALA A 174 13.82 -17.22 53.18
C ALA A 174 14.46 -17.56 54.55
N ARG A 175 15.79 -17.75 54.54
CA ARG A 175 16.66 -17.61 55.72
C ARG A 175 17.93 -16.83 55.38
N THR A 176 18.26 -15.87 56.23
CA THR A 176 19.51 -15.12 56.25
C THR A 176 20.53 -15.82 57.16
N LEU A 177 21.82 -15.87 56.77
CA LEU A 177 22.94 -15.35 57.57
C LEU A 177 24.30 -15.42 56.85
N ALA A 178 25.16 -14.46 57.21
CA ALA A 178 26.46 -14.13 56.66
C ALA A 178 27.59 -15.20 56.74
N GLY A 179 28.62 -15.03 55.88
CA GLY A 179 30.02 -15.05 56.37
C GLY A 179 31.11 -15.69 55.50
N ARG A 180 32.02 -14.84 54.96
CA ARG A 180 33.38 -15.12 54.38
C ARG A 180 33.45 -15.96 53.08
N GLY A 181 34.25 -15.59 52.07
CA GLY A 181 35.02 -14.34 51.89
C GLY A 181 35.94 -14.29 50.65
N GLN A 182 36.00 -13.11 50.03
CA GLN A 182 37.09 -12.52 49.22
C GLN A 182 37.64 -13.23 47.96
N ARG A 183 37.45 -12.58 46.80
CA ARG A 183 38.48 -11.64 46.27
C ARG A 183 37.92 -10.64 45.23
N THR A 184 38.33 -9.37 45.38
CA THR A 184 38.09 -8.23 44.47
C THR A 184 39.12 -8.20 43.33
N PRO A 185 38.86 -7.50 42.20
CA PRO A 185 39.11 -6.04 42.07
C PRO A 185 37.85 -5.27 41.64
N GLU A 186 37.46 -4.15 42.24
CA GLU A 186 38.13 -2.83 42.26
C GLU A 186 38.03 -2.11 40.91
N ALA A 187 36.96 -1.33 40.79
CA ALA A 187 36.73 -0.29 39.78
C ALA A 187 36.24 0.96 40.53
N GLU A 188 36.86 2.10 40.25
CA GLU A 188 36.52 3.41 40.83
C GLU A 188 35.33 4.06 40.09
N PRO A 189 34.69 5.10 40.66
CA PRO A 189 33.24 5.28 40.51
C PRO A 189 32.83 6.09 39.28
N GLU A 190 31.79 5.63 38.59
CA GLU A 190 30.94 6.53 37.80
C GLU A 190 30.07 7.35 38.75
N ALA A 191 30.05 8.67 38.54
CA ALA A 191 29.24 9.59 39.32
C ALA A 191 27.75 9.34 39.07
N LEU A 192 26.92 9.52 40.11
CA LEU A 192 25.49 9.68 39.90
C LEU A 192 25.28 10.90 38.99
N ILE A 193 24.72 10.65 37.81
CA ILE A 193 23.96 11.66 37.08
C ILE A 193 22.53 11.46 37.55
N ASP A 194 21.98 12.42 38.29
CA ASP A 194 20.57 12.41 38.67
C ASP A 194 19.71 12.33 37.40
N PRO A 195 18.59 11.59 37.40
CA PRO A 195 17.68 11.61 36.26
C PRO A 195 17.18 13.04 36.06
N VAL A 196 17.45 13.60 34.88
CA VAL A 196 16.91 14.91 34.50
C VAL A 196 15.39 14.78 34.46
N ASP A 197 14.74 15.50 35.38
CA ASP A 197 13.29 15.56 35.52
C ASP A 197 12.71 16.36 34.34
N VAL A 198 12.54 15.69 33.20
CA VAL A 198 11.74 16.20 32.09
C VAL A 198 10.27 16.02 32.47
N THR A 199 9.78 16.86 33.38
CA THR A 199 8.35 17.12 33.50
C THR A 199 7.86 17.69 32.17
N PRO A 200 6.93 17.04 31.45
CA PRO A 200 6.15 17.72 30.44
C PRO A 200 5.41 18.84 31.17
N GLY A 201 5.74 20.10 30.84
CA GLY A 201 5.04 21.23 31.43
C GLY A 201 3.54 21.08 31.16
N PRO A 202 2.65 21.44 32.11
CA PRO A 202 1.23 21.44 31.83
C PRO A 202 1.00 22.42 30.68
N ALA A 203 0.66 21.90 29.50
CA ALA A 203 0.32 22.72 28.35
C ALA A 203 -0.75 23.71 28.79
N ALA A 204 -0.40 25.00 28.81
CA ALA A 204 -1.32 26.06 29.16
C ALA A 204 -2.31 26.16 28.02
N ALA A 205 -3.39 25.36 28.12
CA ALA A 205 -4.41 25.27 27.11
C ALA A 205 -5.01 26.66 26.86
N VAL A 206 -4.59 27.28 25.76
CA VAL A 206 -5.40 28.29 25.09
C VAL A 206 -6.77 27.64 24.89
N PRO A 207 -7.87 28.24 25.37
CA PRO A 207 -9.19 27.68 25.19
C PRO A 207 -9.58 27.82 23.72
N GLY A 208 -9.10 26.89 22.89
CA GLY A 208 -9.55 26.70 21.53
C GLY A 208 -11.06 26.44 21.51
N ALA A 209 -11.67 26.63 20.34
CA ALA A 209 -13.04 26.21 20.13
C ALA A 209 -13.20 24.73 20.53
N ALA A 210 -14.32 24.38 21.17
CA ALA A 210 -14.58 23.01 21.59
C ALA A 210 -14.39 22.06 20.40
N ALA A 211 -13.47 21.10 20.52
CA ALA A 211 -13.08 20.23 19.42
C ALA A 211 -14.32 19.51 18.87
N ASN A 212 -14.47 19.53 17.53
CA ASN A 212 -15.62 18.99 16.84
C ASN A 212 -15.71 17.46 17.08
N PRO A 213 -16.82 16.92 17.60
CA PRO A 213 -17.00 15.48 17.77
C PRO A 213 -17.49 14.77 16.49
N ALA A 214 -17.77 15.50 15.41
CA ALA A 214 -18.12 14.93 14.12
C ALA A 214 -16.85 14.72 13.25
N PRO A 215 -16.65 13.54 12.65
CA PRO A 215 -15.58 13.28 11.68
C PRO A 215 -15.56 14.32 10.56
N ASN A 216 -14.36 14.69 10.13
CA ASN A 216 -14.16 15.57 8.99
C ASN A 216 -14.49 14.84 7.67
N MET A 217 -15.18 15.54 6.78
CA MET A 217 -15.54 15.05 5.43
C MET A 217 -14.89 15.91 4.32
N THR A 218 -13.93 16.77 4.68
CA THR A 218 -13.08 17.47 3.72
C THR A 218 -12.07 16.49 3.17
N SER A 219 -12.11 16.21 1.87
CA SER A 219 -11.12 15.39 1.19
C SER A 219 -9.83 16.17 0.92
N TRP A 220 -8.71 15.48 1.06
CA TRP A 220 -7.36 15.87 0.65
C TRP A 220 -6.85 14.97 -0.49
N LEU A 221 -7.77 14.25 -1.15
CA LEU A 221 -7.49 13.51 -2.39
C LEU A 221 -7.57 14.46 -3.60
N PRO A 222 -7.06 14.06 -4.77
CA PRO A 222 -7.20 14.84 -5.99
C PRO A 222 -8.67 15.06 -6.39
N ASP A 223 -8.97 16.22 -7.00
CA ASP A 223 -10.30 16.53 -7.57
C ASP A 223 -10.75 15.53 -8.65
N THR A 224 -9.78 14.86 -9.31
CA THR A 224 -10.03 13.76 -10.24
C THR A 224 -10.03 12.45 -9.45
N PRO A 225 -11.15 11.70 -9.39
CA PRO A 225 -11.21 10.46 -8.64
C PRO A 225 -10.18 9.43 -9.13
N ILE A 226 -9.54 8.75 -8.18
CA ILE A 226 -8.69 7.58 -8.45
C ILE A 226 -9.60 6.40 -8.82
N VAL A 227 -9.27 5.69 -9.91
CA VAL A 227 -10.11 4.63 -10.48
C VAL A 227 -9.32 3.31 -10.54
N PRO A 228 -9.59 2.35 -9.65
CA PRO A 228 -8.82 1.11 -9.55
C PRO A 228 -8.83 0.29 -10.84
N GLY A 229 -7.64 -0.14 -11.24
CA GLY A 229 -7.38 -0.90 -12.46
C GLY A 229 -7.29 -0.05 -13.73
N ALA A 230 -7.49 1.27 -13.66
CA ALA A 230 -7.45 2.14 -14.84
C ALA A 230 -6.04 2.31 -15.41
N HIS A 231 -5.02 2.38 -14.56
CA HIS A 231 -3.63 2.52 -14.99
C HIS A 231 -3.09 1.20 -15.57
N VAL A 232 -3.41 0.04 -14.98
CA VAL A 232 -3.09 -1.27 -15.58
C VAL A 232 -3.77 -1.43 -16.95
N GLN A 233 -5.00 -0.93 -17.10
CA GLN A 233 -5.69 -0.93 -18.39
C GLN A 233 -5.07 0.05 -19.39
N LEU A 234 -4.47 1.15 -18.95
CA LEU A 234 -3.69 2.08 -19.78
C LEU A 234 -2.36 1.44 -20.21
N ALA A 235 -1.57 0.91 -19.28
CA ALA A 235 -0.33 0.20 -19.56
C ALA A 235 -0.52 -0.95 -20.56
N LEU A 236 -1.62 -1.71 -20.46
CA LEU A 236 -1.97 -2.76 -21.44
C LEU A 236 -2.20 -2.20 -22.86
N GLN A 237 -2.79 -1.01 -22.99
CA GLN A 237 -2.98 -0.34 -24.28
C GLN A 237 -1.65 0.18 -24.84
N GLU A 238 -0.78 0.71 -23.99
CA GLU A 238 0.53 1.24 -24.37
C GLU A 238 1.50 0.13 -24.78
N ILE A 239 1.47 -1.01 -24.08
CA ILE A 239 2.17 -2.23 -24.51
C ILE A 239 1.69 -2.65 -25.90
N ALA A 240 0.37 -2.72 -26.13
CA ALA A 240 -0.17 -3.09 -27.44
C ALA A 240 0.21 -2.07 -28.54
N ALA A 241 0.24 -0.78 -28.22
CA ALA A 241 0.69 0.27 -29.12
C ALA A 241 2.20 0.15 -29.44
N ALA A 242 3.04 -0.10 -28.44
CA ALA A 242 4.47 -0.32 -28.62
C ALA A 242 4.74 -1.55 -29.50
N GLN A 243 4.03 -2.66 -29.26
CA GLN A 243 4.09 -3.85 -30.11
C GLN A 243 3.68 -3.54 -31.55
N GLY A 244 2.60 -2.78 -31.76
CA GLY A 244 2.12 -2.35 -33.07
C GLY A 244 3.15 -1.50 -33.83
N VAL A 245 3.68 -0.46 -33.19
CA VAL A 245 4.71 0.42 -33.74
C VAL A 245 5.98 -0.34 -34.10
N ILE A 246 6.50 -1.19 -33.20
CA ILE A 246 7.70 -1.99 -33.46
C ILE A 246 7.45 -2.95 -34.63
N GLN A 247 6.27 -3.57 -34.72
CA GLN A 247 5.91 -4.46 -35.82
C GLN A 247 5.81 -3.71 -37.16
N GLU A 248 5.19 -2.53 -37.18
CA GLU A 248 5.03 -1.70 -38.37
C GLU A 248 6.39 -1.23 -38.90
N GLN A 249 7.23 -0.67 -38.04
CA GLN A 249 8.52 -0.10 -38.44
C GLN A 249 9.58 -1.16 -38.80
N THR A 250 9.33 -2.45 -38.53
CA THR A 250 10.26 -3.55 -38.84
C THR A 250 9.72 -4.50 -39.92
N TRP A 251 8.85 -5.44 -39.55
CA TRP A 251 8.26 -6.40 -40.49
C TRP A 251 7.30 -5.71 -41.47
N GLY A 252 6.51 -4.74 -41.01
CA GLY A 252 5.55 -3.99 -41.83
C GLY A 252 6.22 -3.10 -42.89
N SER A 253 7.38 -2.54 -42.59
CA SER A 253 8.22 -1.75 -43.51
C SER A 253 9.03 -2.62 -44.49
N GLY A 254 9.03 -3.94 -44.31
CA GLY A 254 9.83 -4.89 -45.08
C GLY A 254 11.28 -5.03 -44.60
N ASN A 255 11.68 -4.37 -43.50
CA ASN A 255 12.99 -4.56 -42.88
C ASN A 255 13.05 -5.87 -42.08
N PHE A 256 13.29 -6.97 -42.79
CA PHE A 256 13.42 -8.32 -42.23
C PHE A 256 14.49 -8.44 -41.14
N ILE A 257 15.61 -7.70 -41.24
CA ILE A 257 16.71 -7.80 -40.27
C ILE A 257 16.33 -7.11 -38.95
N ALA A 258 15.76 -5.91 -39.01
CA ALA A 258 15.18 -5.29 -37.82
C ALA A 258 13.99 -6.10 -37.28
N GLY A 259 13.24 -6.78 -38.15
CA GLY A 259 12.17 -7.70 -37.76
C GLY A 259 12.67 -8.85 -36.87
N LEU A 260 13.76 -9.52 -37.27
CA LEU A 260 14.40 -10.55 -36.44
C LEU A 260 14.88 -10.00 -35.09
N ALA A 261 15.48 -8.80 -35.08
CA ALA A 261 15.89 -8.14 -33.86
C ALA A 261 14.71 -7.79 -32.93
N ALA A 262 13.57 -7.38 -33.51
CA ALA A 262 12.36 -7.03 -32.80
C ALA A 262 11.67 -8.20 -32.08
N ILE A 263 11.98 -9.45 -32.42
CA ILE A 263 11.42 -10.63 -31.71
C ILE A 263 11.69 -10.55 -30.20
N VAL A 264 12.88 -10.09 -29.80
CA VAL A 264 13.27 -10.02 -28.38
C VAL A 264 12.40 -9.03 -27.59
N PRO A 265 12.33 -7.71 -27.93
CA PRO A 265 11.45 -6.79 -27.23
C PRO A 265 9.96 -7.16 -27.38
N GLN A 266 9.52 -7.75 -28.51
CA GLN A 266 8.14 -8.23 -28.68
C GLN A 266 7.76 -9.34 -27.68
N VAL A 267 8.67 -10.30 -27.42
CA VAL A 267 8.48 -11.36 -26.41
C VAL A 267 8.39 -10.78 -25.01
N PHE A 268 9.24 -9.79 -24.69
CA PHE A 268 9.20 -9.08 -23.41
C PHE A 268 7.88 -8.31 -23.22
N LEU A 269 7.43 -7.56 -24.23
CA LEU A 269 6.14 -6.87 -24.21
C LEU A 269 4.96 -7.83 -24.04
N ALA A 270 4.98 -8.98 -24.71
CA ALA A 270 3.96 -10.02 -24.53
C ALA A 270 3.99 -10.62 -23.11
N GLY A 271 5.17 -10.80 -22.52
CA GLY A 271 5.34 -11.24 -21.12
C GLY A 271 4.79 -10.22 -20.11
N ALA A 272 4.99 -8.93 -20.37
CA ALA A 272 4.42 -7.85 -19.56
C ALA A 272 2.89 -7.84 -19.59
N ALA A 273 2.30 -7.85 -20.79
CA ALA A 273 0.85 -7.88 -20.97
C ALA A 273 0.21 -9.13 -20.34
N LEU A 274 0.84 -10.30 -20.50
CA LEU A 274 0.39 -11.54 -19.85
C LEU A 274 0.40 -11.43 -18.33
N SER A 275 1.44 -10.83 -17.75
CA SER A 275 1.59 -10.70 -16.30
C SER A 275 0.57 -9.74 -15.70
N LEU A 276 0.36 -8.57 -16.31
CA LEU A 276 -0.70 -7.63 -15.89
C LEU A 276 -2.10 -8.23 -16.03
N THR A 277 -2.38 -8.92 -17.15
CA THR A 277 -3.66 -9.63 -17.36
C THR A 277 -3.86 -10.74 -16.32
N ALA A 278 -2.80 -11.49 -15.97
CA ALA A 278 -2.86 -12.53 -14.95
C ALA A 278 -3.15 -11.95 -13.56
N TRP A 279 -2.55 -10.81 -13.21
CA TRP A 279 -2.88 -10.09 -11.98
C TRP A 279 -4.37 -9.73 -11.92
N GLN A 280 -4.88 -9.01 -12.93
CA GLN A 280 -6.30 -8.60 -12.99
C GLN A 280 -7.26 -9.79 -12.88
N ALA A 281 -6.94 -10.91 -13.54
CA ALA A 281 -7.80 -12.09 -13.55
C ALA A 281 -7.74 -12.93 -12.25
N THR A 282 -6.63 -12.90 -11.50
CA THR A 282 -6.41 -13.80 -10.35
C THR A 282 -6.54 -13.12 -8.99
N ASN A 283 -6.21 -11.83 -8.87
CA ASN A 283 -6.20 -11.13 -7.57
C ASN A 283 -7.58 -11.15 -6.85
N PRO A 284 -8.73 -10.85 -7.50
CA PRO A 284 -10.03 -10.90 -6.83
C PRO A 284 -10.40 -12.30 -6.33
N ALA A 285 -10.07 -13.34 -7.10
CA ALA A 285 -10.33 -14.72 -6.73
C ALA A 285 -9.44 -15.20 -5.57
N ALA A 286 -8.18 -14.75 -5.51
CA ALA A 286 -7.27 -15.03 -4.40
C ALA A 286 -7.76 -14.40 -3.09
N GLN A 287 -8.22 -13.14 -3.13
CA GLN A 287 -8.81 -12.45 -1.98
C GLN A 287 -10.10 -13.12 -1.50
N GLN A 288 -11.01 -13.48 -2.41
CA GLN A 288 -12.24 -14.21 -2.09
C GLN A 288 -11.95 -15.58 -1.46
N PHE A 289 -10.94 -16.30 -1.97
CA PHE A 289 -10.52 -17.57 -1.39
C PHE A 289 -9.98 -17.38 0.03
N LEU A 290 -9.11 -16.39 0.27
CA LEU A 290 -8.61 -16.07 1.62
C LEU A 290 -9.76 -15.72 2.58
N ALA A 291 -10.70 -14.87 2.15
CA ALA A 291 -11.87 -14.52 2.94
C ALA A 291 -12.71 -15.75 3.34
N ALA A 292 -12.91 -16.69 2.42
CA ALA A 292 -13.70 -17.90 2.66
C ALA A 292 -13.03 -18.91 3.62
N VAL A 293 -11.69 -18.85 3.79
CA VAL A 293 -10.92 -19.85 4.55
C VAL A 293 -10.20 -19.29 5.78
N ALA A 294 -10.34 -17.99 6.09
CA ALA A 294 -9.65 -17.33 7.19
C ALA A 294 -9.84 -18.02 8.56
N GLY A 295 -11.02 -18.60 8.82
CA GLY A 295 -11.30 -19.39 10.02
C GLY A 295 -10.65 -20.79 10.07
N ILE A 296 -9.85 -21.18 9.07
CA ILE A 296 -9.26 -22.51 8.93
C ILE A 296 -7.71 -22.36 8.84
N PRO A 297 -6.97 -22.41 9.96
CA PRO A 297 -5.60 -21.88 10.04
C PRO A 297 -4.61 -22.37 8.97
N ILE A 298 -4.62 -23.67 8.65
CA ILE A 298 -3.70 -24.24 7.64
C ILE A 298 -4.09 -23.81 6.22
N VAL A 299 -5.40 -23.68 5.94
CA VAL A 299 -5.88 -23.29 4.61
C VAL A 299 -5.72 -21.77 4.40
N ALA A 300 -5.92 -20.97 5.45
CA ALA A 300 -5.62 -19.55 5.47
C ALA A 300 -4.15 -19.26 5.13
N GLN A 301 -3.19 -20.00 5.71
CA GLN A 301 -1.77 -19.85 5.37
C GLN A 301 -1.47 -20.15 3.90
N VAL A 302 -2.11 -21.17 3.31
CA VAL A 302 -1.97 -21.48 1.87
C VAL A 302 -2.63 -20.39 1.00
N ALA A 303 -3.76 -19.84 1.42
CA ALA A 303 -4.44 -18.74 0.73
C ALA A 303 -3.62 -17.45 0.77
N GLN A 304 -3.00 -17.12 1.91
CA GLN A 304 -2.06 -16.00 2.07
C GLN A 304 -0.84 -16.16 1.12
N LEU A 305 -0.25 -17.36 1.04
CA LEU A 305 0.85 -17.62 0.09
C LEU A 305 0.43 -17.49 -1.37
N ASN A 306 -0.78 -17.93 -1.73
CA ASN A 306 -1.34 -17.74 -3.08
C ASN A 306 -1.51 -16.24 -3.40
N LEU A 307 -2.04 -15.46 -2.46
CA LEU A 307 -2.25 -14.02 -2.59
C LEU A 307 -0.94 -13.24 -2.74
N VAL A 308 0.08 -13.57 -1.92
CA VAL A 308 1.45 -13.04 -2.11
C VAL A 308 1.99 -13.41 -3.49
N GLY A 309 1.71 -14.63 -3.97
CA GLY A 309 2.03 -15.05 -5.34
C GLY A 309 1.35 -14.18 -6.40
N THR A 310 0.07 -13.82 -6.24
CA THR A 310 -0.63 -12.95 -7.19
C THR A 310 -0.12 -11.51 -7.15
N MET A 311 0.33 -11.00 -6.00
CA MET A 311 0.93 -9.67 -5.88
C MET A 311 2.27 -9.51 -6.62
N LEU A 312 2.96 -10.61 -6.98
CA LEU A 312 4.23 -10.58 -7.72
C LEU A 312 4.06 -10.42 -9.24
N TRP A 313 2.86 -10.64 -9.79
CA TRP A 313 2.61 -10.53 -11.23
C TRP A 313 2.98 -9.15 -11.81
N PRO A 314 2.62 -8.00 -11.20
CA PRO A 314 3.07 -6.70 -11.68
C PRO A 314 4.59 -6.51 -11.67
N SER A 315 5.31 -7.10 -10.70
CA SER A 315 6.78 -7.06 -10.67
C SER A 315 7.41 -7.85 -11.84
N PHE A 316 6.77 -8.94 -12.28
CA PHE A 316 7.18 -9.62 -13.51
C PHE A 316 6.85 -8.81 -14.77
N ALA A 317 5.82 -7.96 -14.73
CA ALA A 317 5.51 -7.04 -15.82
C ALA A 317 6.59 -5.96 -15.97
N ASP A 318 6.95 -5.23 -14.90
CA ASP A 318 8.01 -4.22 -14.94
C ASP A 318 9.37 -4.81 -15.36
N LEU A 319 9.75 -5.97 -14.80
CA LEU A 319 10.98 -6.66 -15.23
C LEU A 319 10.96 -7.01 -16.73
N SER A 320 9.80 -7.38 -17.26
CA SER A 320 9.65 -7.67 -18.69
C SER A 320 9.73 -6.39 -19.53
N LEU A 321 9.07 -5.31 -19.10
CA LEU A 321 9.13 -4.01 -19.79
C LEU A 321 10.55 -3.43 -19.81
N ALA A 322 11.27 -3.47 -18.69
CA ALA A 322 12.69 -3.09 -18.62
C ALA A 322 13.56 -3.95 -19.57
N GLY A 323 13.21 -5.22 -19.74
CA GLY A 323 13.80 -6.08 -20.78
C GLY A 323 13.49 -5.58 -22.20
N ALA A 324 12.26 -5.17 -22.49
CA ALA A 324 11.90 -4.59 -23.79
C ALA A 324 12.66 -3.29 -24.07
N GLU A 325 12.76 -2.37 -23.09
CA GLU A 325 13.55 -1.13 -23.22
C GLU A 325 15.03 -1.40 -23.49
N LEU A 326 15.62 -2.38 -22.78
CA LEU A 326 17.04 -2.74 -22.94
C LEU A 326 17.36 -3.24 -24.36
N PHE A 327 16.46 -3.99 -24.98
CA PHE A 327 16.69 -4.59 -26.30
C PHE A 327 16.15 -3.75 -27.47
N LEU A 328 15.24 -2.80 -27.26
CA LEU A 328 14.69 -1.97 -28.33
C LEU A 328 15.75 -1.17 -29.12
N PRO A 329 16.80 -0.56 -28.52
CA PRO A 329 17.87 0.10 -29.26
C PRO A 329 18.58 -0.79 -30.30
N VAL A 330 18.64 -2.11 -30.06
CA VAL A 330 19.22 -3.08 -31.02
C VAL A 330 18.40 -3.12 -32.31
N VAL A 331 17.08 -2.98 -32.24
CA VAL A 331 16.19 -2.87 -33.40
C VAL A 331 16.53 -1.63 -34.24
N GLY A 332 16.84 -0.51 -33.57
CA GLY A 332 17.33 0.71 -34.21
C GLY A 332 18.64 0.52 -34.97
N LEU A 333 19.61 -0.19 -34.36
CA LEU A 333 20.89 -0.52 -35.01
C LEU A 333 20.73 -1.37 -36.28
N PHE A 334 19.65 -2.15 -36.40
CA PHE A 334 19.31 -2.92 -37.59
C PHE A 334 18.46 -2.16 -38.63
N GLY A 335 18.40 -0.83 -38.53
CA GLY A 335 17.81 0.04 -39.55
C GLY A 335 16.33 0.30 -39.39
N ALA A 336 15.83 0.29 -38.15
CA ALA A 336 14.49 0.79 -37.80
C ALA A 336 14.55 1.76 -36.60
N PRO A 337 15.27 2.90 -36.70
CA PRO A 337 15.37 3.87 -35.61
C PRO A 337 14.02 4.47 -35.22
N GLU A 338 13.05 4.53 -36.13
CA GLU A 338 11.68 4.95 -35.86
C GLU A 338 10.96 4.00 -34.89
N ALA A 339 11.28 2.70 -34.90
CA ALA A 339 10.75 1.74 -33.93
C ALA A 339 11.20 2.09 -32.50
N VAL A 340 12.42 2.64 -32.35
CA VAL A 340 12.95 3.10 -31.07
C VAL A 340 12.32 4.44 -30.69
N ALA A 341 12.33 5.41 -31.60
CA ALA A 341 11.84 6.77 -31.35
C ALA A 341 10.35 6.84 -30.98
N LEU A 342 9.53 5.93 -31.53
CA LEU A 342 8.09 5.85 -31.27
C LEU A 342 7.74 4.79 -30.23
N GLY A 343 8.48 3.67 -30.19
CA GLY A 343 8.22 2.59 -29.24
C GLY A 343 8.71 2.88 -27.83
N GLN A 344 9.90 3.47 -27.67
CA GLN A 344 10.51 3.67 -26.35
C GLN A 344 9.66 4.54 -25.40
N PRO A 345 9.04 5.66 -25.83
CA PRO A 345 8.12 6.42 -24.98
C PRO A 345 6.89 5.62 -24.51
N LEU A 346 6.36 4.73 -25.36
CA LEU A 346 5.21 3.88 -25.02
C LEU A 346 5.58 2.79 -24.02
N ILE A 347 6.79 2.23 -24.11
CA ILE A 347 7.27 1.26 -23.11
C ILE A 347 7.53 1.96 -21.77
N ALA A 348 8.13 3.16 -21.80
CA ALA A 348 8.36 3.94 -20.58
C ALA A 348 7.05 4.32 -19.87
N ALA A 349 6.04 4.79 -20.62
CA ALA A 349 4.70 5.07 -20.06
C ALA A 349 4.08 3.81 -19.44
N ALA A 350 4.13 2.67 -20.15
CA ALA A 350 3.64 1.40 -19.64
C ALA A 350 4.36 0.90 -18.37
N ARG A 351 5.59 1.38 -18.09
CA ARG A 351 6.33 1.09 -16.84
C ARG A 351 5.93 1.98 -15.68
N GLU A 352 5.36 3.16 -15.94
CA GLU A 352 4.79 4.03 -14.92
C GLU A 352 3.35 3.62 -14.63
N ASP A 353 2.49 3.52 -15.65
CA ASP A 353 1.11 3.07 -15.50
C ASP A 353 0.99 1.58 -15.09
N GLY A 354 2.02 0.78 -15.40
CA GLY A 354 2.09 -0.64 -15.01
C GLY A 354 2.52 -0.89 -13.56
N LYS A 355 2.83 0.15 -12.76
CA LYS A 355 3.12 -0.03 -11.33
C LYS A 355 1.82 -0.31 -10.56
N VAL A 356 1.83 -1.35 -9.73
CA VAL A 356 0.66 -1.78 -8.97
C VAL A 356 0.95 -1.94 -7.48
N TYR A 357 2.14 -2.40 -7.11
CA TYR A 357 2.53 -2.58 -5.71
C TYR A 357 3.95 -2.09 -5.45
N ALA A 358 4.11 -1.34 -4.37
CA ALA A 358 5.41 -1.00 -3.79
C ALA A 358 5.40 -1.32 -2.28
N VAL A 359 6.37 -2.12 -1.85
CA VAL A 359 6.46 -2.61 -0.47
C VAL A 359 7.58 -1.89 0.28
N VAL A 360 7.23 -1.22 1.38
CA VAL A 360 8.13 -0.43 2.21
C VAL A 360 8.23 -1.07 3.60
N PRO A 361 9.44 -1.33 4.13
CA PRO A 361 9.62 -1.79 5.50
C PRO A 361 9.11 -0.77 6.53
N LEU A 362 8.35 -1.23 7.52
CA LEU A 362 7.80 -0.41 8.59
C LEU A 362 8.41 -0.82 9.94
N GLN A 363 8.94 0.14 10.69
CA GLN A 363 9.54 -0.09 12.00
C GLN A 363 8.64 0.48 13.11
N ILE A 364 8.36 -0.29 14.16
CA ILE A 364 7.62 0.23 15.31
C ILE A 364 8.63 0.75 16.35
N LYS A 365 8.70 2.08 16.51
CA LYS A 365 9.49 2.75 17.54
C LYS A 365 8.64 3.05 18.77
N VAL A 366 9.29 3.15 19.93
CA VAL A 366 8.68 3.45 21.25
C VAL A 366 7.39 2.67 21.57
N GLY A 367 7.24 1.45 21.03
CA GLY A 367 6.11 0.55 21.25
C GLY A 367 4.86 0.81 20.40
N THR A 368 4.67 2.04 19.89
CA THR A 368 3.44 2.41 19.16
C THR A 368 3.65 3.16 17.85
N GLN A 369 4.82 3.75 17.59
CA GLN A 369 5.00 4.67 16.47
C GLN A 369 5.54 3.96 15.21
N PRO A 370 4.73 3.79 14.14
CA PRO A 370 5.20 3.21 12.89
C PRO A 370 6.04 4.22 12.10
N VAL A 371 7.21 3.79 11.64
CA VAL A 371 8.18 4.63 10.93
C VAL A 371 8.59 3.97 9.62
N ALA A 372 8.54 4.75 8.54
CA ALA A 372 9.05 4.39 7.22
C ALA A 372 10.22 5.33 6.84
N THR A 373 11.16 4.87 6.02
CA THR A 373 12.32 5.69 5.61
C THR A 373 12.15 6.25 4.20
N VAL A 374 12.00 7.57 4.08
CA VAL A 374 11.69 8.30 2.85
C VAL A 374 12.90 9.13 2.41
N SER A 375 13.14 9.26 1.11
CA SER A 375 14.12 10.20 0.54
C SER A 375 13.40 11.35 -0.15
N ILE A 376 13.78 12.59 0.16
CA ILE A 376 13.18 13.81 -0.40
C ILE A 376 14.26 14.54 -1.20
N ASN A 377 13.94 15.03 -2.40
CA ASN A 377 14.87 15.70 -3.31
C ASN A 377 16.18 14.91 -3.57
N ASN A 378 16.07 13.58 -3.72
CA ASN A 378 17.22 12.66 -3.82
C ASN A 378 18.20 12.72 -2.62
N GLY A 379 17.71 13.13 -1.45
CA GLY A 379 18.48 13.22 -0.21
C GLY A 379 18.80 11.87 0.44
N SER A 380 19.35 11.94 1.65
CA SER A 380 19.49 10.73 2.48
C SER A 380 18.12 10.25 2.96
N ARG A 381 17.93 8.94 3.08
CA ARG A 381 16.67 8.38 3.58
C ARG A 381 16.49 8.71 5.07
N ALA A 382 15.44 9.45 5.38
CA ALA A 382 15.07 9.90 6.73
C ALA A 382 13.88 9.10 7.29
N PRO A 383 13.89 8.65 8.55
CA PRO A 383 12.72 8.07 9.23
C PRO A 383 11.59 9.09 9.42
N LEU A 384 10.43 8.86 8.81
CA LEU A 384 9.20 9.63 9.04
C LEU A 384 8.16 8.78 9.78
N LEU A 385 7.44 9.39 10.73
CA LEU A 385 6.26 8.80 11.37
C LEU A 385 5.16 8.60 10.32
N VAL A 386 4.73 7.36 10.11
CA VAL A 386 3.59 7.05 9.23
C VAL A 386 2.31 7.31 10.00
N ASP A 387 1.63 8.40 9.64
CA ASP A 387 0.48 8.90 10.39
C ASP A 387 -0.78 8.93 9.52
N THR A 388 -1.74 8.06 9.80
CA THR A 388 -3.07 8.17 9.21
C THR A 388 -3.84 9.37 9.76
N GLY A 389 -3.58 9.77 11.01
CA GLY A 389 -4.20 10.92 11.69
C GLY A 389 -3.85 12.29 11.12
N ALA A 390 -2.94 12.37 10.14
CA ALA A 390 -2.50 13.61 9.50
C ALA A 390 -2.50 13.49 7.97
N SER A 391 -2.54 14.63 7.28
CA SER A 391 -2.49 14.71 5.81
C SER A 391 -1.28 15.54 5.34
N GLY A 392 -0.43 14.96 4.49
CA GLY A 392 0.75 15.63 3.93
C GLY A 392 2.07 15.32 4.64
N ILE A 393 3.18 15.66 3.99
CA ILE A 393 4.53 15.45 4.51
C ILE A 393 5.04 16.71 5.20
N VAL A 394 5.59 16.57 6.41
CA VAL A 394 6.26 17.65 7.15
C VAL A 394 7.61 17.16 7.65
N VAL A 395 8.70 17.88 7.36
CA VAL A 395 10.06 17.47 7.73
C VAL A 395 10.91 18.63 8.24
N LEU A 396 11.96 18.29 8.98
CA LEU A 396 13.04 19.21 9.31
C LEU A 396 13.81 19.66 8.05
N PRO A 397 14.37 20.89 8.03
CA PRO A 397 15.13 21.40 6.89
C PRO A 397 16.41 20.61 6.60
N SER A 398 16.92 19.85 7.58
CA SER A 398 18.05 18.92 7.43
C SER A 398 17.76 17.73 6.50
N VAL A 399 16.48 17.37 6.29
CA VAL A 399 16.05 16.26 5.44
C VAL A 399 16.07 16.63 3.95
N VAL A 400 15.92 17.91 3.62
CA VAL A 400 15.75 18.39 2.24
C VAL A 400 17.05 19.03 1.71
N PRO A 401 17.89 18.31 0.95
CA PRO A 401 19.11 18.88 0.39
C PRO A 401 18.78 19.99 -0.61
N ASN A 402 19.65 20.99 -0.69
CA ASN A 402 19.57 22.08 -1.67
C ASN A 402 18.23 22.85 -1.68
N ILE A 403 17.50 22.92 -0.55
CA ILE A 403 16.17 23.55 -0.44
C ILE A 403 16.07 24.94 -1.11
N ASN A 404 17.12 25.76 -1.01
CA ASN A 404 17.21 27.08 -1.65
C ASN A 404 17.17 27.07 -3.21
N GLN A 405 17.15 25.89 -3.83
CA GLN A 405 17.02 25.68 -5.29
C GLN A 405 15.62 25.16 -5.68
N LEU A 406 14.80 24.77 -4.70
CA LEU A 406 13.43 24.28 -4.90
C LEU A 406 12.46 25.45 -5.05
N VAL A 407 11.29 25.16 -5.62
CA VAL A 407 10.20 26.13 -5.75
C VAL A 407 9.41 26.15 -4.46
N ASN A 408 9.54 27.22 -3.67
CA ASN A 408 8.59 27.51 -2.59
C ASN A 408 7.25 27.92 -3.24
N VAL A 409 6.18 27.18 -2.90
CA VAL A 409 4.81 27.37 -3.40
C VAL A 409 3.84 27.88 -2.34
N GLY A 410 4.29 28.04 -1.09
CA GLY A 410 3.46 28.52 0.01
C GLY A 410 4.15 28.46 1.37
N SER A 411 3.40 28.86 2.40
CA SER A 411 3.80 28.78 3.80
C SER A 411 2.56 28.76 4.68
N GLY A 412 2.67 28.24 5.89
CA GLY A 412 1.58 28.24 6.86
C GLY A 412 2.04 27.86 8.26
N ASP A 413 1.09 27.80 9.18
CA ASP A 413 1.31 27.43 10.57
C ASP A 413 0.42 26.22 10.90
N SER A 414 0.92 25.27 11.67
CA SER A 414 0.15 24.09 12.07
C SER A 414 0.49 23.63 13.48
N CYS A 415 -0.38 22.79 14.04
CA CYS A 415 -0.16 22.13 15.31
C CYS A 415 -0.37 20.62 15.17
N PHE A 416 0.53 19.85 15.77
CA PHE A 416 0.55 18.39 15.75
C PHE A 416 0.36 17.81 17.15
N SER A 417 -0.47 16.76 17.25
CA SER A 417 -0.80 16.03 18.49
C SER A 417 -1.24 16.89 19.69
N GLY A 418 -1.64 18.15 19.47
CA GLY A 418 -2.02 19.11 20.51
C GLY A 418 -0.87 19.59 21.42
N GLY A 419 0.39 19.24 21.12
CA GLY A 419 1.55 19.56 21.95
C GLY A 419 2.72 20.23 21.21
N LEU A 420 2.72 20.21 19.88
CA LEU A 420 3.71 20.85 19.02
C LEU A 420 2.99 21.83 18.08
N CYS A 421 3.48 23.07 17.96
CA CYS A 421 3.01 24.03 16.94
C CYS A 421 4.23 24.66 16.28
N TYR A 422 4.15 24.88 14.96
CA TYR A 422 5.30 25.26 14.13
C TYR A 422 4.85 26.02 12.89
N HIS A 423 5.75 26.87 12.39
CA HIS A 423 5.67 27.43 11.05
C HIS A 423 6.34 26.49 10.02
N TYR A 424 5.89 26.54 8.77
CA TYR A 424 6.48 25.81 7.66
C TYR A 424 6.40 26.58 6.35
N GLU A 425 7.32 26.26 5.45
CA GLU A 425 7.28 26.61 4.04
C GLU A 425 7.00 25.36 3.20
N THR A 426 6.21 25.48 2.15
CA THR A 426 5.82 24.37 1.25
C THR A 426 6.64 24.42 -0.04
N TYR A 427 7.21 23.28 -0.43
CA TYR A 427 8.06 23.13 -1.60
C TYR A 427 7.57 22.03 -2.53
N GLU A 428 7.68 22.24 -3.85
CA GLU A 428 7.53 21.17 -4.85
C GLU A 428 8.86 20.43 -5.06
N THR A 429 8.87 19.11 -4.91
CA THR A 429 10.07 18.26 -5.03
C THR A 429 9.72 16.77 -5.23
N SER A 430 10.70 15.95 -5.63
CA SER A 430 10.55 14.49 -5.67
C SER A 430 10.59 13.84 -4.29
N VAL A 431 9.86 12.72 -4.14
CA VAL A 431 9.79 11.90 -2.93
C VAL A 431 9.84 10.41 -3.27
N ASP A 432 10.88 9.72 -2.80
CA ASP A 432 11.04 8.26 -2.86
C ASP A 432 10.65 7.65 -1.49
N PHE A 433 9.44 7.08 -1.44
CA PHE A 433 8.87 6.44 -0.24
C PHE A 433 9.49 5.06 0.04
N GLY A 434 10.23 4.49 -0.92
CA GLY A 434 10.78 3.13 -0.87
C GLY A 434 10.04 2.12 -1.75
N GLY A 435 10.67 0.97 -1.97
CA GLY A 435 10.03 -0.16 -2.67
C GLY A 435 9.67 0.07 -4.14
N GLY A 436 10.09 1.18 -4.74
CA GLY A 436 9.69 1.62 -6.09
C GLY A 436 8.55 2.65 -6.12
N ALA A 437 7.98 3.03 -4.97
CA ALA A 437 7.08 4.17 -4.86
C ALA A 437 7.88 5.48 -4.87
N VAL A 438 7.90 6.15 -6.02
CA VAL A 438 8.54 7.45 -6.22
C VAL A 438 7.53 8.39 -6.88
N ALA A 439 7.32 9.56 -6.28
CA ALA A 439 6.65 10.69 -6.91
C ALA A 439 7.72 11.64 -7.44
N ASP A 440 7.70 11.95 -8.75
CA ASP A 440 8.69 12.83 -9.37
C ASP A 440 8.56 14.29 -8.94
N SER A 441 7.33 14.72 -8.64
CA SER A 441 7.03 16.05 -8.10
C SER A 441 5.77 15.98 -7.24
N THR A 442 5.90 16.37 -5.97
CA THR A 442 4.81 16.49 -5.01
C THR A 442 5.15 17.57 -3.97
N THR A 443 4.22 17.89 -3.08
CA THR A 443 4.40 18.93 -2.07
C THR A 443 5.00 18.37 -0.76
N VAL A 444 5.99 19.08 -0.23
CA VAL A 444 6.61 18.81 1.06
C VAL A 444 6.64 20.08 1.88
N ASN A 445 6.11 20.05 3.09
CA ASN A 445 6.33 21.12 4.05
C ASN A 445 7.67 20.92 4.75
N VAL A 446 8.43 22.01 4.83
CA VAL A 446 9.67 22.09 5.59
C VAL A 446 9.49 23.07 6.74
N VAL A 447 9.78 22.62 7.94
CA VAL A 447 9.69 23.43 9.15
C VAL A 447 10.71 24.58 9.09
N THR A 448 10.26 25.79 9.39
CA THR A 448 11.06 27.02 9.32
C THR A 448 10.68 27.94 10.48
N ASP A 449 11.61 28.75 10.95
CA ASP A 449 11.36 29.70 12.03
C ASP A 449 10.84 31.04 11.47
N ASN A 450 9.89 31.68 12.16
CA ASN A 450 9.41 33.03 11.83
C ASN A 450 9.20 33.89 13.10
N ASP A 451 8.75 35.14 12.94
CA ASP A 451 8.56 36.07 14.07
C ASP A 451 7.50 35.61 15.11
N GLU A 452 6.54 34.76 14.73
CA GLU A 452 5.47 34.24 15.59
C GLU A 452 5.83 32.87 16.20
N TYR A 453 6.57 32.04 15.46
CA TYR A 453 7.10 30.74 15.85
C TYR A 453 8.64 30.68 15.66
N PRO A 454 9.42 31.39 16.49
CA PRO A 454 10.87 31.56 16.30
C PRO A 454 11.73 30.34 16.64
N ASP A 455 11.13 29.34 17.30
CA ASP A 455 11.80 28.09 17.72
C ASP A 455 11.16 26.86 17.06
N SER A 456 10.48 27.02 15.92
CA SER A 456 9.76 25.95 15.19
C SER A 456 10.65 24.74 14.91
N VAL A 457 11.84 24.97 14.36
CA VAL A 457 12.78 23.91 13.98
C VAL A 457 13.26 23.15 15.22
N ALA A 458 13.63 23.88 16.28
CA ALA A 458 14.12 23.29 17.52
C ALA A 458 13.03 22.50 18.28
N ALA A 459 11.81 23.04 18.37
CA ALA A 459 10.68 22.36 19.00
C ALA A 459 10.27 21.09 18.25
N PHE A 460 10.36 21.11 16.91
CA PHE A 460 10.08 19.94 16.07
C PHE A 460 11.18 18.87 16.20
N GLU A 461 12.47 19.25 16.27
CA GLU A 461 13.57 18.33 16.59
C GLU A 461 13.40 17.69 17.97
N GLU A 462 13.07 18.48 18.99
CA GLU A 462 12.86 17.98 20.36
C GLU A 462 11.67 16.99 20.42
N TYR A 463 10.56 17.33 19.77
CA TYR A 463 9.36 16.48 19.73
C TYR A 463 9.61 15.11 19.08
N PHE A 464 10.42 15.06 18.00
CA PHE A 464 10.73 13.81 17.29
C PHE A 464 12.04 13.13 17.72
N SER A 465 12.69 13.63 18.79
CA SER A 465 13.94 13.09 19.37
C SER A 465 13.92 11.60 19.75
N TRP A 466 12.72 10.98 19.85
CA TRP A 466 12.53 9.54 19.98
C TRP A 466 12.91 8.73 18.72
N GLY A 467 13.19 9.40 17.60
CA GLY A 467 13.84 8.82 16.43
C GLY A 467 13.03 8.91 15.12
N ALA A 468 12.38 10.03 14.86
CA ALA A 468 11.91 10.41 13.52
C ALA A 468 12.45 11.80 13.16
N ASP A 469 12.40 12.17 11.88
CA ASP A 469 12.80 13.48 11.37
C ASP A 469 11.61 14.26 10.78
N GLY A 470 10.40 13.71 10.93
CA GLY A 470 9.16 14.29 10.41
C GLY A 470 7.97 13.34 10.37
N ILE A 471 6.92 13.80 9.71
CA ILE A 471 5.60 13.17 9.58
C ILE A 471 5.37 12.83 8.10
N LEU A 472 4.94 11.59 7.84
CA LEU A 472 4.35 11.12 6.60
C LEU A 472 2.85 10.94 6.84
N GLY A 473 2.11 12.03 6.66
CA GLY A 473 0.66 12.06 6.82
C GLY A 473 -0.06 11.47 5.61
N ILE A 474 -0.75 10.35 5.80
CA ILE A 474 -1.42 9.58 4.74
C ILE A 474 -2.95 9.51 4.90
N GLY A 475 -3.52 10.30 5.79
CA GLY A 475 -4.98 10.45 5.90
C GLY A 475 -5.55 11.27 4.75
N ALA A 476 -6.64 10.79 4.16
CA ALA A 476 -7.39 11.43 3.09
C ALA A 476 -8.41 12.46 3.57
N ASN A 477 -8.89 12.38 4.82
CA ASN A 477 -9.87 13.32 5.37
C ASN A 477 -9.53 13.90 6.74
N THR A 478 -8.30 13.78 7.22
CA THR A 478 -7.81 14.39 8.48
C THR A 478 -7.40 15.85 8.28
N ALA A 479 -7.02 16.56 9.36
CA ALA A 479 -6.48 17.90 9.22
C ALA A 479 -5.02 17.83 8.75
N GLY A 480 -4.73 18.36 7.56
CA GLY A 480 -3.38 18.41 7.01
C GLY A 480 -2.62 19.70 7.36
N PRO A 481 -1.35 19.62 7.78
CA PRO A 481 -0.40 20.71 7.56
C PRO A 481 -0.06 20.88 6.06
N GLY A 482 0.01 19.80 5.28
CA GLY A 482 0.30 19.87 3.85
C GLY A 482 -0.89 20.43 3.06
N PRO A 483 -0.69 21.02 1.86
CA PRO A 483 -1.80 21.33 0.95
C PRO A 483 -2.44 20.04 0.40
N ALA A 484 -3.63 20.16 -0.18
CA ALA A 484 -4.21 19.10 -0.99
C ALA A 484 -3.63 19.14 -2.42
N PRO A 485 -3.44 17.99 -3.09
CA PRO A 485 -3.70 16.63 -2.61
C PRO A 485 -2.56 16.05 -1.74
N ILE A 486 -2.82 14.94 -1.04
CA ILE A 486 -1.79 14.27 -0.23
C ILE A 486 -0.66 13.66 -1.09
N PRO A 487 0.62 13.76 -0.70
CA PRO A 487 1.75 13.45 -1.59
C PRO A 487 1.85 12.03 -2.14
N ASN A 488 1.27 11.05 -1.47
CA ASN A 488 1.23 9.67 -1.94
C ASN A 488 0.16 9.42 -3.02
N THR A 489 -0.72 10.39 -3.32
CA THR A 489 -1.61 10.32 -4.48
C THR A 489 -0.96 10.80 -5.79
N ASP A 490 0.24 11.40 -5.72
CA ASP A 490 1.09 11.71 -6.89
C ASP A 490 1.97 10.51 -7.31
N LEU A 491 1.76 9.32 -6.74
CA LEU A 491 2.46 8.09 -7.11
C LEU A 491 1.95 7.53 -8.45
N PRO A 492 2.84 7.01 -9.32
CA PRO A 492 2.48 6.52 -10.65
C PRO A 492 1.75 5.17 -10.62
N GLY A 493 0.90 4.95 -11.61
CA GLY A 493 0.12 3.73 -11.76
C GLY A 493 -0.93 3.57 -10.65
N GLU A 494 -1.24 2.32 -10.29
CA GLU A 494 -2.19 2.03 -9.19
C GLU A 494 -1.57 2.28 -7.80
N LEU A 495 -0.31 2.74 -7.69
CA LEU A 495 0.32 3.01 -6.39
C LEU A 495 -0.40 4.13 -5.61
N SER A 496 -1.15 4.98 -6.30
CA SER A 496 -2.01 6.01 -5.71
C SER A 496 -3.34 5.49 -5.16
N ASP A 497 -3.74 4.22 -5.36
CA ASP A 497 -5.04 3.68 -4.92
C ASP A 497 -5.24 3.68 -3.40
N GLY A 498 -4.15 3.63 -2.64
CA GLY A 498 -4.19 3.50 -1.20
C GLY A 498 -2.92 2.95 -0.58
N VAL A 499 -3.00 2.74 0.74
CA VAL A 499 -1.88 2.28 1.58
C VAL A 499 -2.36 1.26 2.59
N LEU A 500 -1.82 0.03 2.55
CA LEU A 500 -1.94 -0.94 3.63
C LEU A 500 -0.88 -0.67 4.69
N ILE A 501 -1.26 -0.46 5.94
CA ILE A 501 -0.37 -0.59 7.11
C ILE A 501 -0.56 -1.98 7.72
N PHE A 502 0.54 -2.72 7.86
CA PHE A 502 0.54 -4.00 8.57
C PHE A 502 1.76 -4.13 9.49
N GLN A 503 1.60 -3.70 10.74
CA GLN A 503 2.68 -3.60 11.73
C GLN A 503 3.27 -4.95 12.16
N ASN A 504 2.43 -5.99 12.23
CA ASN A 504 2.78 -7.31 12.74
C ASN A 504 2.94 -8.36 11.64
N PHE A 505 3.37 -7.95 10.44
CA PHE A 505 3.61 -8.85 9.31
C PHE A 505 4.68 -9.92 9.63
N LEU A 506 5.83 -9.51 10.20
CA LEU A 506 6.82 -10.46 10.69
C LEU A 506 6.50 -10.86 12.15
N PRO A 507 6.55 -12.16 12.49
CA PRO A 507 6.31 -12.61 13.85
C PRO A 507 7.36 -12.05 14.82
N PHE A 508 6.99 -11.96 16.10
CA PHE A 508 7.84 -11.43 17.18
C PHE A 508 8.26 -9.96 17.03
N GLY A 509 7.52 -9.16 16.26
CA GLY A 509 7.78 -7.72 16.09
C GLY A 509 9.05 -7.41 15.28
N LEU A 510 9.50 -8.36 14.45
CA LEU A 510 10.74 -8.23 13.67
C LEU A 510 10.63 -7.29 12.46
N GLY A 511 9.44 -6.72 12.21
CA GLY A 511 9.19 -5.72 11.17
C GLY A 511 7.74 -5.76 10.68
N GLY A 512 7.16 -4.58 10.49
CA GLY A 512 5.92 -4.40 9.74
C GLY A 512 6.20 -4.13 8.26
N LEU A 513 5.13 -4.06 7.48
CA LEU A 513 5.14 -3.58 6.11
C LEU A 513 4.14 -2.44 5.94
N MET A 514 4.47 -1.52 5.04
CA MET A 514 3.57 -0.60 4.40
C MET A 514 3.52 -0.94 2.91
N VAL A 515 2.34 -1.02 2.30
CA VAL A 515 2.17 -1.39 0.88
C VAL A 515 1.33 -0.34 0.18
N TYR A 516 1.94 0.38 -0.76
CA TYR A 516 1.22 1.22 -1.72
C TYR A 516 0.63 0.34 -2.84
N GLY A 517 -0.56 0.69 -3.31
CA GLY A 517 -1.29 -0.07 -4.33
C GLY A 517 -2.74 -0.38 -3.94
N PRO A 518 -3.52 -1.01 -4.82
CA PRO A 518 -4.89 -1.46 -4.53
C PRO A 518 -4.90 -2.41 -3.33
N ASN A 519 -5.92 -2.36 -2.46
CA ASN A 519 -5.94 -3.19 -1.23
C ASN A 519 -5.60 -4.66 -1.52
N PRO A 520 -4.45 -5.18 -1.04
CA PRO A 520 -4.04 -6.54 -1.37
C PRO A 520 -4.83 -7.57 -0.57
N LEU A 521 -5.42 -7.22 0.58
CA LEU A 521 -6.14 -8.13 1.46
C LEU A 521 -7.67 -7.97 1.31
N PRO A 522 -8.45 -9.05 1.51
CA PRO A 522 -9.91 -8.94 1.55
C PRO A 522 -10.37 -8.09 2.75
N THR A 523 -11.17 -7.06 2.48
CA THR A 523 -11.79 -6.22 3.51
C THR A 523 -12.87 -6.98 4.29
N ARG A 524 -12.81 -6.88 5.62
CA ARG A 524 -13.82 -7.40 6.57
C ARG A 524 -14.90 -6.38 6.86
N VAL A 525 -14.48 -5.14 7.13
CA VAL A 525 -15.34 -3.97 7.35
C VAL A 525 -14.68 -2.77 6.69
N SER A 526 -15.45 -2.01 5.93
CA SER A 526 -15.03 -0.71 5.38
C SER A 526 -15.82 0.39 6.09
N LEU A 527 -15.12 1.39 6.63
CA LEU A 527 -15.72 2.60 7.17
C LEU A 527 -15.59 3.73 6.14
N PRO A 528 -16.66 4.44 5.76
CA PRO A 528 -16.56 5.65 4.95
C PRO A 528 -15.75 6.73 5.69
N GLY A 529 -14.85 7.41 4.96
CA GLY A 529 -13.83 8.29 5.53
C GLY A 529 -12.51 7.55 5.83
N ALA A 530 -11.39 8.26 5.66
CA ALA A 530 -10.06 7.70 5.77
C ALA A 530 -9.06 8.71 6.37
N PRO A 531 -8.75 8.69 7.67
CA PRO A 531 -9.29 7.83 8.73
C PRO A 531 -10.44 8.41 9.57
N ASP A 532 -10.90 9.64 9.34
CA ASP A 532 -11.96 10.25 10.14
C ASP A 532 -13.30 9.55 9.82
N ALA A 533 -13.85 8.80 10.77
CA ALA A 533 -15.01 7.94 10.58
C ALA A 533 -15.92 7.87 11.82
N TYR A 534 -17.19 7.49 11.64
CA TYR A 534 -18.06 7.15 12.76
C TYR A 534 -17.82 5.70 13.22
N VAL A 535 -17.96 5.47 14.53
CA VAL A 535 -17.87 4.15 15.18
C VAL A 535 -18.87 4.08 16.34
N THR A 536 -19.05 2.89 16.92
CA THR A 536 -19.72 2.74 18.22
C THR A 536 -18.78 2.09 19.24
N VAL A 537 -18.84 2.55 20.50
CA VAL A 537 -17.91 2.17 21.56
C VAL A 537 -18.66 1.56 22.74
N SER A 538 -18.21 0.39 23.20
CA SER A 538 -18.59 -0.20 24.49
C SER A 538 -17.41 -0.15 25.45
N VAL A 539 -17.68 0.23 26.71
CA VAL A 539 -16.69 0.25 27.78
C VAL A 539 -17.09 -0.74 28.87
N ASN A 540 -16.18 -1.65 29.24
CA ASN A 540 -16.39 -2.74 30.20
C ASN A 540 -17.63 -3.60 29.91
N GLY A 541 -17.97 -3.80 28.63
CA GLY A 541 -19.17 -4.54 28.21
C GLY A 541 -20.49 -3.79 28.45
N GLY A 542 -20.43 -2.48 28.70
CA GLY A 542 -21.60 -1.60 28.80
C GLY A 542 -22.31 -1.38 27.46
N ALA A 543 -23.35 -0.55 27.47
CA ALA A 543 -24.09 -0.18 26.27
C ALA A 543 -23.17 0.45 25.21
N LEU A 544 -23.47 0.21 23.94
CA LEU A 544 -22.81 0.89 22.82
C LEU A 544 -23.19 2.38 22.83
N THR A 545 -22.20 3.23 22.57
CA THR A 545 -22.35 4.68 22.45
C THR A 545 -21.72 5.14 21.15
N ASP A 546 -22.40 6.04 20.42
CA ASP A 546 -21.88 6.60 19.18
C ASP A 546 -20.66 7.49 19.44
N ALA A 547 -19.67 7.42 18.55
CA ALA A 547 -18.51 8.31 18.57
C ALA A 547 -18.08 8.67 17.14
N GLY A 548 -17.67 9.93 16.94
CA GLY A 548 -16.73 10.24 15.87
C GLY A 548 -15.34 9.79 16.29
N SER A 549 -14.57 9.19 15.38
CA SER A 549 -13.23 8.68 15.64
C SER A 549 -12.26 9.05 14.53
N ILE A 550 -11.01 9.28 14.90
CA ILE A 550 -9.85 9.28 14.02
C ILE A 550 -9.13 7.94 14.19
N ILE A 551 -9.05 7.13 13.12
CA ILE A 551 -8.31 5.86 13.12
C ILE A 551 -6.83 6.16 12.88
N ASP A 552 -6.08 6.32 13.97
CA ASP A 552 -4.81 7.05 13.99
C ASP A 552 -3.62 6.15 14.36
N SER A 553 -2.72 5.94 13.40
CA SER A 553 -1.49 5.16 13.59
C SER A 553 -0.38 5.91 14.36
N GLY A 554 -0.40 7.25 14.39
CA GLY A 554 0.50 8.10 15.18
C GLY A 554 -0.01 8.40 16.60
N GLY A 555 -1.31 8.16 16.86
CA GLY A 555 -2.05 8.49 18.08
C GLY A 555 -1.71 7.70 19.35
N VAL A 556 -0.56 7.02 19.37
CA VAL A 556 0.02 6.33 20.53
C VAL A 556 -0.93 5.31 21.19
N TYR A 557 -1.52 5.63 22.34
CA TYR A 557 -2.47 4.77 23.10
C TYR A 557 -3.93 5.23 23.01
N GLY A 558 -4.21 6.16 22.08
CA GLY A 558 -5.54 6.70 21.82
C GLY A 558 -6.07 7.62 22.92
N THR A 559 -7.25 8.18 22.69
CA THR A 559 -7.96 9.07 23.62
C THR A 559 -9.46 8.78 23.58
N LEU A 560 -10.17 8.87 24.70
CA LEU A 560 -11.62 8.67 24.74
C LEU A 560 -12.37 9.95 25.13
N PRO A 561 -13.40 10.40 24.40
CA PRO A 561 -14.20 11.55 24.81
C PRO A 561 -14.97 11.25 26.10
N LEU A 562 -15.13 12.26 26.95
CA LEU A 562 -15.82 12.15 28.25
C LEU A 562 -17.27 11.65 28.10
N ALA A 563 -17.92 11.92 26.96
CA ALA A 563 -19.26 11.42 26.63
C ALA A 563 -19.33 9.89 26.44
N ASN A 564 -18.22 9.26 26.07
CA ASN A 564 -18.10 7.80 25.85
C ASN A 564 -17.38 7.10 27.01
N ALA A 565 -16.79 7.85 27.95
CA ALA A 565 -16.06 7.33 29.09
C ALA A 565 -16.98 6.83 30.23
N PRO A 566 -16.51 5.94 31.12
CA PRO A 566 -17.26 5.51 32.30
C PRO A 566 -17.75 6.66 33.17
N ALA A 567 -18.94 6.52 33.76
CA ALA A 567 -19.48 7.49 34.71
C ALA A 567 -18.49 7.75 35.87
N GLY A 568 -18.23 9.04 36.15
CA GLY A 568 -17.23 9.46 37.13
C GLY A 568 -15.83 9.69 36.56
N SER A 569 -15.61 9.46 35.26
CA SER A 569 -14.40 9.91 34.57
C SER A 569 -14.25 11.43 34.60
N VAL A 570 -13.02 11.92 34.49
CA VAL A 570 -12.68 13.34 34.51
C VAL A 570 -11.79 13.65 33.31
N ALA A 571 -12.11 14.69 32.53
CA ALA A 571 -11.27 15.11 31.41
C ALA A 571 -9.87 15.53 31.90
N GLY A 572 -8.83 15.18 31.13
CA GLY A 572 -7.43 15.36 31.51
C GLY A 572 -6.87 14.27 32.44
N GLN A 573 -7.65 13.24 32.79
CA GLN A 573 -7.18 12.05 33.51
C GLN A 573 -7.22 10.83 32.58
N SER A 574 -6.32 9.88 32.77
CA SER A 574 -6.39 8.58 32.08
C SER A 574 -7.48 7.69 32.65
N LEU A 575 -8.08 6.87 31.78
CA LEU A 575 -8.95 5.78 32.20
C LEU A 575 -8.20 4.83 33.16
N PRO A 576 -8.89 4.25 34.17
CA PRO A 576 -8.27 3.27 35.06
C PRO A 576 -7.78 2.05 34.27
N ALA A 577 -6.51 1.69 34.45
CA ALA A 577 -5.93 0.50 33.82
C ALA A 577 -6.75 -0.76 34.10
N GLY A 578 -6.88 -1.63 33.10
CA GLY A 578 -7.81 -2.76 33.14
C GLY A 578 -9.21 -2.44 32.61
N THR A 579 -9.53 -1.17 32.32
CA THR A 579 -10.76 -0.83 31.57
C THR A 579 -10.67 -1.42 30.17
N GLN A 580 -11.65 -2.25 29.81
CA GLN A 580 -11.80 -2.84 28.48
C GLN A 580 -12.58 -1.90 27.57
N ILE A 581 -12.03 -1.63 26.39
CA ILE A 581 -12.68 -0.86 25.32
C ILE A 581 -12.91 -1.80 24.15
N ALA A 582 -14.12 -1.81 23.61
CA ALA A 582 -14.47 -2.54 22.38
C ALA A 582 -15.12 -1.55 21.41
N VAL A 583 -14.58 -1.49 20.20
CA VAL A 583 -15.02 -0.54 19.17
C VAL A 583 -15.58 -1.32 17.98
N TYR A 584 -16.75 -0.89 17.52
CA TYR A 584 -17.56 -1.54 16.51
C TYR A 584 -17.84 -0.56 15.36
N ASP A 585 -18.32 -1.10 14.25
CA ASP A 585 -18.90 -0.30 13.17
C ASP A 585 -20.07 0.60 13.64
N PRO A 586 -20.49 1.62 12.87
CA PRO A 586 -21.64 2.46 13.19
C PRO A 586 -22.94 1.71 13.47
N ALA A 587 -23.08 0.49 12.94
CA ALA A 587 -24.24 -0.36 13.17
C ALA A 587 -24.20 -1.13 14.52
N GLY A 588 -23.05 -1.16 15.20
CA GLY A 588 -22.84 -1.94 16.42
C GLY A 588 -22.83 -3.45 16.19
N THR A 589 -22.63 -3.90 14.95
CA THR A 589 -22.74 -5.30 14.52
C THR A 589 -21.40 -6.00 14.34
N ASN A 590 -20.38 -5.28 13.88
CA ASN A 590 -19.06 -5.84 13.61
C ASN A 590 -18.03 -5.23 14.57
N LEU A 591 -17.40 -6.06 15.40
CA LEU A 591 -16.27 -5.64 16.23
C LEU A 591 -15.09 -5.27 15.30
N LEU A 592 -14.59 -4.05 15.40
CA LEU A 592 -13.41 -3.59 14.66
C LEU A 592 -12.14 -4.03 15.39
N TYR A 593 -12.03 -3.66 16.67
CA TYR A 593 -10.92 -4.02 17.55
C TYR A 593 -11.32 -3.90 19.03
N THR A 594 -10.53 -4.47 19.93
CA THR A 594 -10.70 -4.32 21.38
C THR A 594 -9.36 -4.19 22.08
N PHE A 595 -9.29 -3.43 23.17
CA PHE A 595 -8.07 -3.31 23.96
C PHE A 595 -8.36 -3.14 25.45
N THR A 596 -7.32 -3.32 26.25
CA THR A 596 -7.35 -3.05 27.70
C THR A 596 -6.42 -1.90 27.99
N THR A 597 -6.95 -0.85 28.60
CA THR A 597 -6.21 0.36 28.99
C THR A 597 -5.06 0.04 29.95
N LEU A 598 -3.95 0.76 29.79
CA LEU A 598 -2.75 0.64 30.62
C LEU A 598 -2.69 1.77 31.67
N SER A 599 -1.62 1.81 32.47
CA SER A 599 -1.40 2.82 33.52
C SER A 599 -0.19 3.71 33.21
N GLY A 600 -0.10 4.86 33.89
CA GLY A 600 1.03 5.79 33.73
C GLY A 600 1.02 6.45 32.36
N LEU A 601 2.22 6.67 31.79
CA LEU A 601 2.40 7.33 30.49
C LEU A 601 1.80 6.57 29.30
N SER A 602 1.40 5.30 29.49
CA SER A 602 0.70 4.49 28.48
C SER A 602 -0.83 4.44 28.68
N GLY A 603 -1.38 5.17 29.64
CA GLY A 603 -2.83 5.19 29.90
C GLY A 603 -3.59 6.04 28.89
N THR A 604 -4.75 5.59 28.44
CA THR A 604 -5.64 6.30 27.51
C THR A 604 -6.29 7.52 28.21
N PRO A 605 -5.92 8.78 27.89
CA PRO A 605 -6.53 9.97 28.46
C PRO A 605 -8.01 10.13 28.06
N VAL A 606 -8.80 10.69 28.97
CA VAL A 606 -10.15 11.16 28.72
C VAL A 606 -10.10 12.63 28.29
N ILE A 607 -10.65 12.95 27.12
CA ILE A 607 -10.73 14.33 26.60
C ILE A 607 -12.12 14.92 26.83
N ALA A 608 -12.22 16.25 26.97
CA ALA A 608 -13.50 16.90 27.28
C ALA A 608 -14.51 16.81 26.11
N THR A 609 -14.05 17.11 24.90
CA THR A 609 -14.79 17.01 23.61
C THR A 609 -13.81 16.66 22.50
N GLY A 610 -14.33 16.35 21.31
CA GLY A 610 -13.55 15.98 20.12
C GLY A 610 -13.81 14.54 19.67
N LEU A 611 -13.03 14.09 18.69
CA LEU A 611 -13.05 12.71 18.22
C LEU A 611 -12.40 11.76 19.23
N MET A 612 -12.87 10.52 19.28
CA MET A 612 -12.08 9.42 19.81
C MET A 612 -10.82 9.24 18.95
N ASN A 613 -9.66 9.10 19.57
CA ASN A 613 -8.45 8.70 18.86
C ASN A 613 -8.21 7.22 19.17
N THR A 614 -8.06 6.37 18.15
CA THR A 614 -7.84 4.93 18.39
C THR A 614 -6.46 4.61 18.92
N GLY A 615 -5.49 5.49 18.66
CA GLY A 615 -4.08 5.18 18.70
C GLY A 615 -3.73 3.91 17.95
N ASN A 616 -2.64 3.28 18.37
CA ASN A 616 -2.07 2.13 17.69
C ASN A 616 -2.83 0.80 17.91
N ALA A 617 -3.84 0.77 18.79
CA ALA A 617 -4.56 -0.44 19.19
C ALA A 617 -5.13 -1.26 18.01
N PRO A 618 -5.82 -0.69 17.01
CA PRO A 618 -6.32 -1.45 15.85
C PRO A 618 -5.18 -1.96 14.93
N TYR A 619 -4.13 -1.17 14.72
CA TYR A 619 -2.98 -1.52 13.86
C TYR A 619 -2.08 -2.63 14.44
N GLN A 620 -2.06 -2.78 15.77
CA GLN A 620 -1.44 -3.94 16.43
C GLN A 620 -2.24 -5.23 16.26
N GLN A 621 -3.54 -5.14 15.98
CA GLN A 621 -4.43 -6.30 15.90
C GLN A 621 -4.66 -6.77 14.46
N ASN A 622 -4.80 -5.85 13.51
CA ASN A 622 -5.16 -6.14 12.13
C ASN A 622 -4.31 -5.33 11.15
N PRO A 623 -4.11 -5.84 9.92
CA PRO A 623 -3.80 -4.99 8.77
C PRO A 623 -4.96 -4.01 8.51
N ILE A 624 -4.64 -2.77 8.16
CA ILE A 624 -5.61 -1.71 7.90
C ILE A 624 -5.20 -0.97 6.63
N TYR A 625 -6.13 -0.83 5.70
CA TYR A 625 -5.93 -0.17 4.42
C TYR A 625 -6.62 1.19 4.38
N MET A 626 -5.86 2.23 4.04
CA MET A 626 -6.38 3.54 3.66
C MET A 626 -6.73 3.48 2.17
N ASN A 627 -8.01 3.52 1.84
CA ASN A 627 -8.50 3.47 0.47
C ASN A 627 -8.77 4.89 -0.06
N TYR A 628 -8.08 5.29 -1.13
CA TYR A 628 -8.28 6.58 -1.77
C TYR A 628 -9.23 6.51 -2.97
N ALA A 629 -9.49 5.31 -3.47
CA ALA A 629 -10.47 5.04 -4.53
C ALA A 629 -11.93 4.95 -4.01
N GLY A 630 -12.26 5.67 -2.93
CA GLY A 630 -13.61 5.70 -2.37
C GLY A 630 -14.62 6.33 -3.34
N PRO A 631 -15.82 5.75 -3.54
CA PRO A 631 -16.81 6.25 -4.51
C PRO A 631 -17.44 7.60 -4.12
N ASP A 632 -17.15 8.09 -2.91
CA ASP A 632 -17.55 9.39 -2.38
C ASP A 632 -16.50 10.50 -2.61
N GLY A 633 -15.30 10.15 -3.12
CA GLY A 633 -14.18 11.08 -3.29
C GLY A 633 -13.47 11.46 -1.98
N ILE A 634 -13.77 10.76 -0.87
CA ILE A 634 -13.22 11.01 0.47
C ILE A 634 -12.39 9.80 0.93
N GLY A 635 -12.75 8.59 0.48
CA GLY A 635 -12.02 7.37 0.76
C GLY A 635 -12.66 6.51 1.85
N SER A 636 -12.02 5.39 2.19
CA SER A 636 -12.47 4.49 3.26
C SER A 636 -11.34 3.90 4.10
N THR A 637 -11.66 3.59 5.36
CA THR A 637 -10.78 2.82 6.26
C THR A 637 -11.21 1.36 6.26
N ASP A 638 -10.39 0.52 5.66
CA ASP A 638 -10.68 -0.89 5.44
C ASP A 638 -9.93 -1.78 6.43
N PHE A 639 -10.68 -2.39 7.35
CA PHE A 639 -10.16 -3.40 8.27
C PHE A 639 -10.10 -4.74 7.54
N SER A 640 -8.91 -5.32 7.39
CA SER A 640 -8.73 -6.59 6.67
C SER A 640 -9.28 -7.80 7.44
N ILE A 641 -9.51 -8.89 6.71
CA ILE A 641 -9.58 -10.24 7.30
C ILE A 641 -8.14 -10.74 7.48
N TRP A 642 -7.76 -11.09 8.71
CA TRP A 642 -6.42 -11.60 9.05
C TRP A 642 -6.47 -12.64 10.16
#